data_AF-A0A257UVV4-F1
#
_entry.id   AF-A0A257UVV4-F1
#
_cell.length_a   1.000
_cell.length_b   1.000
_cell.length_c   1.000
_cell.angle_alpha   90.00
_cell.angle_beta   90.00
_cell.angle_gamma   90.00
#
_symmetry.space_group_name_H-M   'P 1'
#
loop_
_entity.id
_entity.type
_entity.pdbx_description
1 polymer ?
#
loop_
_entity_poly.entity_id
_entity_poly.type
_entity_poly.pdbx_seq_one_letter_code
_entity_poly.pdbx_strand_id
1 'polypeptide(L)'
;MTRLWDRNEPLDRLVLEFTAGEDHALDDRLVAYDVRASAAHAGMLRAAGFLSESDHAAVQRALAEIGAAHARGEWRVALEEEDCHTALENRLTAAVGEAGTRIHLGRSRNDQVLGALRLWLKDELASLAGEAEAVAAALDAIAESRGALVMPGYTHMQRAMPTSLAGWAGAFAAELRDDAAGLAAAKRRADLNPLGSAAGYGVPVLALDRSLTTRALGFAAAHEPVTAVQLSRGKAEAGALFEAALLAQDLGRLAADLCLFATAEFGFVKLPSALTTGSSMLPQNGGARRAAGRHREAPIRLSPRPATHQEAAVPRARLGGRQRPPPRPRPPGDRVRRGADARCGGPLAAGGGARLPDGGRAWPAVPRGVPPGAGDVSMAERGPRAVQIARRGYGDVLPAEVVARGARRRLAPGRGQAAAGSATGAATVSGAKATRRRAAIVGGPRIVYPHASMNTSLLPAILAGPRHAWLGLADGTVLQGFAAGGGTASGEVVFNTSMFGYQEMLTDPSYRGQILVLTAPHVGNVGVNEDDRESGRFWAEGLIVPDLSLVPSNWRSAGGLLASLQAQGVPVAWGFDTRALVLRLREKGALPGVLVCGREPSPDEMAALVAAAHGTDGCDLTRQVACSEPFTWREAPWHPPGASPLNGMSSCGPRTTDHGPRIVVIDCGAKRSIFRQLVGAGAEVVVVPPDTGADAVLALSPGGVVVSNGPGDPAAVAGVAETLAALLGRLPVLGICLGHQLLARALGGSTYKLPFGHHGANHPVRDSSSGTVWITSQNHNYAVEPASLPAGAGVSMTNLTDGSVEGIRADALLAEGIQFHPEAGPGPHDALGVFARFVARCERHA
;
A
#
# COMPACT_ATOMS: atom_id res chain seq x y z
N MET A 1 -19.43 20.71 30.97
CA MET A 1 -20.50 20.32 30.03
C MET A 1 -21.21 19.12 30.61
N THR A 2 -22.49 18.94 30.30
CA THR A 2 -23.33 17.86 30.83
C THR A 2 -24.27 17.46 29.70
N ARG A 3 -24.32 16.17 29.35
CA ARG A 3 -25.25 15.69 28.31
C ARG A 3 -26.68 15.72 28.86
N LEU A 4 -27.70 15.86 28.02
CA LEU A 4 -29.09 16.09 28.50
C LEU A 4 -29.66 14.89 29.30
N TRP A 5 -29.04 13.72 29.21
CA TRP A 5 -29.34 12.49 29.94
C TRP A 5 -28.31 12.13 31.03
N ASP A 6 -27.28 12.97 31.20
CA ASP A 6 -26.21 12.78 32.18
C ASP A 6 -26.76 12.95 33.61
N ARG A 7 -26.35 12.05 34.51
CA ARG A 7 -26.77 12.05 35.92
C ARG A 7 -25.81 12.81 36.83
N ASN A 8 -24.79 13.47 36.27
CA ASN A 8 -23.65 14.08 36.97
C ASN A 8 -22.72 13.03 37.61
N GLU A 9 -22.70 11.81 37.06
CA GLU A 9 -21.71 10.78 37.39
C GLU A 9 -20.63 10.81 36.30
N PRO A 10 -19.33 10.88 36.64
CA PRO A 10 -18.27 10.98 35.64
C PRO A 10 -18.21 9.69 34.81
N LEU A 11 -18.56 9.80 33.52
CA LEU A 11 -18.48 8.68 32.58
C LEU A 11 -17.02 8.22 32.44
N ASP A 12 -16.79 6.91 32.53
CA ASP A 12 -15.46 6.34 32.33
C ASP A 12 -14.94 6.66 30.92
N ARG A 13 -13.65 6.99 30.80
CA ARG A 13 -13.05 7.42 29.53
C ARG A 13 -13.14 6.37 28.43
N LEU A 14 -13.02 5.07 28.75
CA LEU A 14 -13.16 4.00 27.76
C LEU A 14 -14.62 3.84 27.32
N VAL A 15 -15.57 4.09 28.21
CA VAL A 15 -17.00 4.11 27.86
C VAL A 15 -17.31 5.33 26.97
N LEU A 16 -16.73 6.50 27.27
CA LEU A 16 -16.82 7.70 26.44
C LEU A 16 -16.26 7.47 25.03
N GLU A 17 -15.02 6.96 24.92
CA GLU A 17 -14.37 6.66 23.64
C GLU A 17 -15.14 5.59 22.86
N PHE A 18 -15.77 4.63 23.54
CA PHE A 18 -16.62 3.61 22.91
C PHE A 18 -18.01 4.12 22.47
N THR A 19 -18.64 5.03 23.21
CA THR A 19 -20.00 5.51 22.88
C THR A 19 -20.01 6.67 21.89
N ALA A 20 -19.00 7.54 21.92
CA ALA A 20 -18.86 8.62 20.93
C ALA A 20 -18.10 8.16 19.67
N GLY A 21 -17.15 7.23 19.80
CA GLY A 21 -16.35 6.75 18.68
C GLY A 21 -15.76 7.89 17.82
N GLU A 22 -15.88 7.73 16.51
CA GLU A 22 -15.48 8.75 15.53
C GLU A 22 -16.57 9.77 15.22
N ASP A 23 -17.78 9.65 15.80
CA ASP A 23 -18.92 10.51 15.45
C ASP A 23 -18.56 11.99 15.70
N HIS A 24 -17.90 12.30 16.81
CA HIS A 24 -17.39 13.64 17.12
C HIS A 24 -16.46 14.25 16.04
N ALA A 25 -15.75 13.42 15.26
CA ALA A 25 -14.87 13.86 14.18
C ALA A 25 -15.57 13.88 12.81
N LEU A 26 -16.48 12.93 12.57
CA LEU A 26 -17.25 12.80 11.32
C LEU A 26 -18.36 13.85 11.22
N ASP A 27 -19.09 14.08 12.32
CA ASP A 27 -20.19 15.04 12.44
C ASP A 27 -19.75 16.50 12.36
N ASP A 28 -18.45 16.80 12.45
CA ASP A 28 -17.95 18.16 12.22
C ASP A 28 -18.32 18.66 10.80
N ARG A 29 -18.48 17.75 9.81
CA ARG A 29 -19.06 18.06 8.49
C ARG A 29 -20.57 18.38 8.53
N LEU A 30 -21.30 17.88 9.52
CA LEU A 30 -22.75 18.03 9.65
C LEU A 30 -23.19 19.31 10.38
N VAL A 31 -22.28 20.02 11.09
CA VAL A 31 -22.58 21.25 11.86
C VAL A 31 -23.37 22.29 11.04
N ALA A 32 -22.94 22.59 9.82
CA ALA A 32 -23.63 23.56 8.95
C ALA A 32 -25.07 23.13 8.57
N TYR A 33 -25.32 21.82 8.54
CA TYR A 33 -26.61 21.23 8.21
C TYR A 33 -27.54 21.16 9.43
N ASP A 34 -27.02 20.90 10.63
CA ASP A 34 -27.84 21.02 11.85
C ASP A 34 -28.11 22.47 12.25
N VAL A 35 -27.22 23.41 11.93
CA VAL A 35 -27.52 24.86 12.00
C VAL A 35 -28.71 25.20 11.10
N ARG A 36 -28.72 24.74 9.84
CA ARG A 36 -29.87 24.90 8.91
C ARG A 36 -31.14 24.25 9.48
N ALA A 37 -31.06 23.00 9.92
CA ALA A 37 -32.20 22.23 10.44
C ALA A 37 -32.80 22.87 11.72
N SER A 38 -31.93 23.29 12.65
CA SER A 38 -32.30 23.96 13.89
C SER A 38 -32.93 25.34 13.63
N ALA A 39 -32.40 26.12 12.68
CA ALA A 39 -32.99 27.40 12.27
C ALA A 39 -34.41 27.23 11.71
N ALA A 40 -34.63 26.21 10.87
CA ALA A 40 -35.97 25.88 10.37
C ALA A 40 -36.92 25.39 11.48
N HIS A 41 -36.43 24.58 12.42
CA HIS A 41 -37.21 24.09 13.56
C HIS A 41 -37.64 25.22 14.50
N ALA A 42 -36.75 26.18 14.78
CA ALA A 42 -37.08 27.39 15.53
C ALA A 42 -38.16 28.23 14.84
N GLY A 43 -38.14 28.32 13.51
CA GLY A 43 -39.19 28.97 12.72
C GLY A 43 -40.56 28.28 12.84
N MET A 44 -40.57 26.94 12.89
CA MET A 44 -41.79 26.14 13.13
C MET A 44 -42.31 26.30 14.57
N LEU A 45 -41.44 26.29 15.57
CA LEU A 45 -41.81 26.51 16.97
C LEU A 45 -42.39 27.91 17.20
N ARG A 46 -41.84 28.94 16.55
CA ARG A 46 -42.42 30.28 16.53
C ARG A 46 -43.82 30.29 15.91
N ALA A 47 -44.01 29.65 14.76
CA ALA A 47 -45.31 29.58 14.09
C ALA A 47 -46.38 28.85 14.93
N ALA A 48 -45.97 27.89 15.77
CA ALA A 48 -46.82 27.19 16.72
C ALA A 48 -46.93 27.89 18.11
N GLY A 49 -46.33 29.07 18.28
CA GLY A 49 -46.44 29.89 19.50
C GLY A 49 -45.51 29.49 20.66
N PHE A 50 -44.58 28.54 20.46
CA PHE A 50 -43.65 28.07 21.51
C PHE A 50 -42.34 28.88 21.61
N LEU A 51 -42.08 29.78 20.66
CA LEU A 51 -41.04 30.80 20.74
C LEU A 51 -41.65 32.17 20.46
N SER A 52 -41.32 33.17 21.30
CA SER A 52 -41.68 34.56 20.99
C SER A 52 -40.89 35.06 19.77
N GLU A 53 -41.36 36.13 19.11
CA GLU A 53 -40.64 36.72 17.97
C GLU A 53 -39.24 37.23 18.38
N SER A 54 -39.09 37.70 19.62
CA SER A 54 -37.80 38.07 20.22
C SER A 54 -36.88 36.86 20.46
N ASP A 55 -37.39 35.76 21.02
CA ASP A 55 -36.62 34.53 21.26
C ASP A 55 -36.18 33.91 19.93
N HIS A 56 -37.11 33.83 18.98
CA HIS A 56 -36.85 33.37 17.62
C HIS A 56 -35.75 34.21 16.95
N ALA A 57 -35.86 35.53 16.97
CA ALA A 57 -34.84 36.41 16.39
C ALA A 57 -33.47 36.30 17.09
N ALA A 58 -33.45 36.01 18.40
CA ALA A 58 -32.21 35.73 19.13
C ALA A 58 -31.58 34.39 18.72
N VAL A 59 -32.39 33.31 18.67
CA VAL A 59 -31.96 31.96 18.23
C VAL A 59 -31.42 31.98 16.80
N GLN A 60 -32.10 32.66 15.86
CA GLN A 60 -31.64 32.78 14.47
C GLN A 60 -30.26 33.45 14.37
N ARG A 61 -30.02 34.56 15.11
CA ARG A 61 -28.72 35.24 15.14
C ARG A 61 -27.63 34.37 15.77
N ALA A 62 -27.94 33.68 16.87
CA ALA A 62 -26.98 32.82 17.56
C ALA A 62 -26.58 31.62 16.71
N LEU A 63 -27.54 30.93 16.07
CA LEU A 63 -27.27 29.83 15.14
C LEU A 63 -26.40 30.28 13.96
N ALA A 64 -26.67 31.46 13.39
CA ALA A 64 -25.88 32.01 12.30
C ALA A 64 -24.42 32.29 12.71
N GLU A 65 -24.18 32.91 13.87
CA GLU A 65 -22.81 33.19 14.34
C GLU A 65 -22.07 31.91 14.77
N ILE A 66 -22.75 30.96 15.42
CA ILE A 66 -22.14 29.67 15.81
C ILE A 66 -21.68 28.89 14.56
N GLY A 67 -22.51 28.87 13.50
CA GLY A 67 -22.14 28.28 12.21
C GLY A 67 -21.01 29.04 11.50
N ALA A 68 -21.00 30.38 11.56
CA ALA A 68 -19.93 31.19 11.00
C ALA A 68 -18.59 30.96 11.73
N ALA A 69 -18.61 30.88 13.07
CA ALA A 69 -17.44 30.55 13.88
C ALA A 69 -16.88 29.15 13.57
N HIS A 70 -17.75 28.16 13.32
CA HIS A 70 -17.35 26.82 12.88
C HIS A 70 -16.65 26.85 11.51
N ALA A 71 -17.24 27.56 10.54
CA ALA A 71 -16.66 27.72 9.21
C ALA A 71 -15.32 28.48 9.23
N ARG A 72 -15.11 29.39 10.20
CA ARG A 72 -13.82 30.05 10.46
C ARG A 72 -12.81 29.18 11.22
N GLY A 73 -13.22 27.99 11.68
CA GLY A 73 -12.39 27.05 12.43
C GLY A 73 -12.14 27.44 13.90
N GLU A 74 -12.97 28.33 14.46
CA GLU A 74 -12.84 28.84 15.83
C GLU A 74 -13.28 27.81 16.88
N TRP A 75 -14.06 26.80 16.46
CA TRP A 75 -14.37 25.61 17.25
C TRP A 75 -14.50 24.37 16.35
N ARG A 76 -14.33 23.20 16.96
CA ARG A 76 -14.65 21.87 16.43
C ARG A 76 -15.55 21.14 17.43
N VAL A 77 -16.27 20.13 16.97
CA VAL A 77 -16.94 19.17 17.86
C VAL A 77 -15.86 18.42 18.66
N ALA A 78 -16.02 18.32 19.98
CA ALA A 78 -15.07 17.63 20.87
C ALA A 78 -15.62 16.28 21.36
N LEU A 79 -14.74 15.35 21.73
CA LEU A 79 -15.11 14.00 22.17
C LEU A 79 -16.09 14.02 23.36
N GLU A 80 -15.91 14.96 24.30
CA GLU A 80 -16.79 15.16 25.45
C GLU A 80 -18.21 15.56 25.04
N GLU A 81 -18.39 16.12 23.84
CA GLU A 81 -19.67 16.56 23.30
C GLU A 81 -20.43 15.46 22.53
N GLU A 82 -19.82 14.30 22.27
CA GLU A 82 -20.41 13.14 21.55
C GLU A 82 -20.68 13.39 20.06
N ASP A 83 -21.58 14.32 19.73
CA ASP A 83 -22.08 14.60 18.38
C ASP A 83 -22.12 16.10 18.04
N CYS A 84 -22.29 16.46 16.75
CA CYS A 84 -22.40 17.88 16.37
C CYS A 84 -23.61 18.58 16.99
N HIS A 85 -24.66 17.80 17.26
CA HIS A 85 -25.93 18.27 17.77
C HIS A 85 -25.82 18.81 19.20
N THR A 86 -25.18 18.04 20.09
CA THR A 86 -24.89 18.43 21.47
C THR A 86 -23.90 19.59 21.49
N ALA A 87 -22.90 19.59 20.62
CA ALA A 87 -21.97 20.71 20.48
C ALA A 87 -22.68 22.02 20.07
N LEU A 88 -23.61 21.96 19.11
CA LEU A 88 -24.44 23.09 18.70
C LEU A 88 -25.40 23.53 19.81
N GLU A 89 -26.06 22.60 20.49
CA GLU A 89 -27.04 22.86 21.55
C GLU A 89 -26.38 23.47 22.81
N ASN A 90 -25.18 23.00 23.18
CA ASN A 90 -24.34 23.60 24.23
C ASN A 90 -24.03 25.07 23.90
N ARG A 91 -23.56 25.35 22.68
CA ARG A 91 -23.18 26.70 22.23
C ARG A 91 -24.39 27.62 22.11
N LEU A 92 -25.51 27.13 21.60
CA LEU A 92 -26.77 27.89 21.51
C LEU A 92 -27.33 28.23 22.89
N THR A 93 -27.34 27.26 23.81
CA THR A 93 -27.80 27.48 25.20
C THR A 93 -26.90 28.47 25.93
N ALA A 94 -25.59 28.42 25.72
CA ALA A 94 -24.65 29.41 26.26
C ALA A 94 -24.85 30.83 25.66
N ALA A 95 -25.30 30.93 24.40
CA ALA A 95 -25.49 32.20 23.72
C ALA A 95 -26.83 32.90 24.01
N VAL A 96 -27.93 32.14 24.19
CA VAL A 96 -29.30 32.71 24.35
C VAL A 96 -30.11 32.11 25.51
N GLY A 97 -29.50 31.30 26.37
CA GLY A 97 -30.13 30.78 27.60
C GLY A 97 -31.36 29.89 27.30
N GLU A 98 -32.45 30.14 28.02
CA GLU A 98 -33.69 29.34 27.93
C GLU A 98 -34.32 29.35 26.52
N ALA A 99 -34.16 30.44 25.76
CA ALA A 99 -34.59 30.48 24.36
C ALA A 99 -33.88 29.42 23.50
N GLY A 100 -32.63 29.08 23.85
CA GLY A 100 -31.86 28.00 23.24
C GLY A 100 -32.39 26.62 23.60
N THR A 101 -32.68 26.36 24.88
CA THR A 101 -33.17 25.03 25.31
C THR A 101 -34.57 24.72 24.80
N ARG A 102 -35.42 25.73 24.55
CA ARG A 102 -36.73 25.55 23.92
C ARG A 102 -36.66 24.95 22.51
N ILE A 103 -35.51 24.98 21.82
CA ILE A 103 -35.34 24.38 20.49
C ILE A 103 -35.52 22.85 20.46
N HIS A 104 -35.32 22.17 21.60
CA HIS A 104 -35.56 20.73 21.72
C HIS A 104 -37.05 20.38 21.66
N LEU A 105 -37.96 21.34 21.85
CA LEU A 105 -39.39 21.06 21.93
C LEU A 105 -39.88 20.41 20.63
N GLY A 106 -40.48 19.23 20.76
CA GLY A 106 -41.08 18.49 19.66
C GLY A 106 -40.12 17.91 18.60
N ARG A 107 -38.81 17.86 18.89
CA ARG A 107 -37.84 17.06 18.10
C ARG A 107 -37.18 16.00 18.97
N SER A 108 -36.59 14.98 18.36
CA SER A 108 -35.70 14.02 19.02
C SER A 108 -34.34 13.99 18.34
N ARG A 109 -33.31 13.50 19.02
CA ARG A 109 -31.99 13.31 18.39
C ARG A 109 -32.07 12.43 17.13
N ASN A 110 -32.92 11.39 17.13
CA ASN A 110 -33.08 10.51 15.97
C ASN A 110 -33.56 11.22 14.69
N ASP A 111 -34.48 12.19 14.78
CA ASP A 111 -34.93 12.94 13.59
C ASP A 111 -34.11 14.20 13.29
N GLN A 112 -33.35 14.71 14.27
CA GLN A 112 -32.33 15.73 14.08
C GLN A 112 -31.10 15.19 13.31
N VAL A 113 -30.50 14.08 13.77
CA VAL A 113 -29.40 13.36 13.09
C VAL A 113 -29.79 13.03 11.65
N LEU A 114 -30.95 12.39 11.47
CA LEU A 114 -31.44 12.03 10.15
C LEU A 114 -31.79 13.27 9.29
N GLY A 115 -32.08 14.42 9.92
CA GLY A 115 -32.30 15.70 9.25
C GLY A 115 -31.01 16.28 8.68
N ALA A 116 -29.98 16.45 9.51
CA ALA A 116 -28.67 16.94 9.11
C ALA A 116 -28.03 16.02 8.05
N LEU A 117 -28.01 14.71 8.30
CA LEU A 117 -27.48 13.70 7.38
C LEU A 117 -28.20 13.70 6.03
N ARG A 118 -29.53 13.89 5.98
CA ARG A 118 -30.27 13.97 4.72
C ARG A 118 -30.02 15.25 3.94
N LEU A 119 -29.80 16.38 4.60
CA LEU A 119 -29.42 17.62 3.91
C LEU A 119 -28.00 17.49 3.33
N TRP A 120 -27.07 16.93 4.09
CA TRP A 120 -25.71 16.61 3.62
C TRP A 120 -25.73 15.67 2.40
N LEU A 121 -26.44 14.53 2.50
CA LEU A 121 -26.59 13.58 1.39
C LEU A 121 -27.22 14.21 0.13
N LYS A 122 -28.18 15.12 0.28
CA LYS A 122 -28.81 15.81 -0.86
C LYS A 122 -27.81 16.70 -1.61
N ASP A 123 -27.00 17.44 -0.88
CA ASP A 123 -26.10 18.43 -1.43
C ASP A 123 -24.84 17.72 -2.02
N GLU A 124 -24.34 16.65 -1.38
CA GLU A 124 -23.20 15.86 -1.90
C GLU A 124 -23.58 14.96 -3.08
N LEU A 125 -24.76 14.30 -3.09
CA LEU A 125 -25.23 13.53 -4.26
C LEU A 125 -25.41 14.44 -5.49
N ALA A 126 -25.80 15.70 -5.30
CA ALA A 126 -25.89 16.68 -6.37
C ALA A 126 -24.51 17.11 -6.90
N SER A 127 -23.50 17.25 -6.01
CA SER A 127 -22.11 17.52 -6.42
C SER A 127 -21.55 16.37 -7.23
N LEU A 128 -21.62 15.14 -6.71
CA LEU A 128 -21.09 13.93 -7.37
C LEU A 128 -21.72 13.68 -8.74
N ALA A 129 -23.03 13.88 -8.89
CA ALA A 129 -23.71 13.78 -10.19
C ALA A 129 -23.23 14.86 -11.18
N GLY A 130 -23.02 16.09 -10.71
CA GLY A 130 -22.49 17.18 -11.53
C GLY A 130 -21.02 16.97 -11.93
N GLU A 131 -20.21 16.38 -11.05
CA GLU A 131 -18.82 16.03 -11.31
C GLU A 131 -18.70 14.87 -12.31
N ALA A 132 -19.56 13.85 -12.20
CA ALA A 132 -19.63 12.75 -13.17
C ALA A 132 -20.03 13.24 -14.58
N GLU A 133 -21.07 14.08 -14.70
CA GLU A 133 -21.44 14.72 -15.97
C GLU A 133 -20.31 15.62 -16.51
N ALA A 134 -19.57 16.32 -15.65
CA ALA A 134 -18.42 17.12 -16.09
C ALA A 134 -17.28 16.25 -16.68
N VAL A 135 -17.04 15.04 -16.16
CA VAL A 135 -16.11 14.08 -16.75
C VAL A 135 -16.66 13.53 -18.09
N ALA A 136 -17.95 13.21 -18.16
CA ALA A 136 -18.59 12.78 -19.41
C ALA A 136 -18.50 13.85 -20.51
N ALA A 137 -18.79 15.11 -20.20
CA ALA A 137 -18.65 16.23 -21.12
C ALA A 137 -17.19 16.48 -21.56
N ALA A 138 -16.22 16.24 -20.68
CA ALA A 138 -14.79 16.32 -21.04
C ALA A 138 -14.36 15.18 -21.99
N LEU A 139 -14.94 13.99 -21.86
CA LEU A 139 -14.75 12.87 -22.79
C LEU A 139 -15.42 13.14 -24.14
N ASP A 140 -16.62 13.73 -24.17
CA ASP A 140 -17.26 14.16 -25.42
C ASP A 140 -16.42 15.21 -26.16
N ALA A 141 -15.86 16.20 -25.46
CA ALA A 141 -14.96 17.19 -26.07
C ALA A 141 -13.70 16.56 -26.68
N ILE A 142 -13.24 15.41 -26.14
CA ILE A 142 -12.16 14.60 -26.74
C ILE A 142 -12.67 13.83 -27.97
N ALA A 143 -13.88 13.27 -27.92
CA ALA A 143 -14.54 12.59 -29.03
C ALA A 143 -14.82 13.54 -30.21
N GLU A 144 -15.30 14.75 -29.97
CA GLU A 144 -15.53 15.76 -31.01
C GLU A 144 -14.22 16.25 -31.62
N SER A 145 -13.27 16.70 -30.79
CA SER A 145 -12.05 17.34 -31.28
C SER A 145 -11.07 16.38 -31.96
N ARG A 146 -11.19 15.06 -31.73
CA ARG A 146 -10.20 14.06 -32.17
C ARG A 146 -10.81 12.71 -32.62
N GLY A 147 -12.13 12.61 -32.75
CA GLY A 147 -12.84 11.33 -32.95
C GLY A 147 -12.45 10.51 -34.18
N ALA A 148 -11.90 11.14 -35.22
CA ALA A 148 -11.38 10.47 -36.40
C ALA A 148 -10.06 9.69 -36.16
N LEU A 149 -9.46 9.79 -34.97
CA LEU A 149 -8.31 8.97 -34.60
C LEU A 149 -8.72 7.51 -34.41
N VAL A 150 -8.31 6.66 -35.35
CA VAL A 150 -8.40 5.20 -35.25
C VAL A 150 -7.46 4.71 -34.14
N MET A 151 -7.97 3.83 -33.28
CA MET A 151 -7.19 3.13 -32.26
C MET A 151 -7.46 1.61 -32.33
N PRO A 152 -6.48 0.75 -32.02
CA PRO A 152 -6.74 -0.68 -31.93
C PRO A 152 -7.63 -0.98 -30.72
N GLY A 153 -8.74 -1.71 -30.93
CA GLY A 153 -9.44 -2.37 -29.84
C GLY A 153 -8.60 -3.53 -29.29
N TYR A 154 -8.86 -3.94 -28.05
CA TYR A 154 -8.11 -5.00 -27.38
C TYR A 154 -9.02 -6.05 -26.72
N THR A 155 -8.66 -7.32 -26.87
CA THR A 155 -9.29 -8.46 -26.19
C THR A 155 -8.19 -9.34 -25.60
N HIS A 156 -8.17 -9.55 -24.28
CA HIS A 156 -7.09 -10.28 -23.58
C HIS A 156 -5.67 -9.76 -23.95
N MET A 157 -5.50 -8.44 -24.00
CA MET A 157 -4.27 -7.73 -24.43
C MET A 157 -3.83 -7.98 -25.89
N GLN A 158 -4.57 -8.78 -26.66
CA GLN A 158 -4.35 -8.94 -28.11
C GLN A 158 -5.08 -7.83 -28.88
N ARG A 159 -4.46 -7.34 -29.95
CA ARG A 159 -5.09 -6.38 -30.87
C ARG A 159 -6.25 -7.03 -31.60
N ALA A 160 -7.44 -6.46 -31.45
CA ALA A 160 -8.69 -6.93 -32.02
C ALA A 160 -9.11 -6.02 -33.20
N MET A 161 -10.42 -5.84 -33.41
CA MET A 161 -10.95 -4.93 -34.43
C MET A 161 -10.49 -3.48 -34.20
N PRO A 162 -10.25 -2.69 -35.26
CA PRO A 162 -10.09 -1.25 -35.13
C PRO A 162 -11.34 -0.60 -34.54
N THR A 163 -11.14 0.36 -33.64
CA THR A 163 -12.18 1.28 -33.14
C THR A 163 -11.68 2.72 -33.29
N SER A 164 -12.39 3.70 -32.75
CA SER A 164 -11.98 5.11 -32.75
C SER A 164 -11.91 5.67 -31.34
N LEU A 165 -11.16 6.76 -31.19
CA LEU A 165 -11.10 7.52 -29.94
C LEU A 165 -12.50 8.01 -29.51
N ALA A 166 -13.37 8.36 -30.46
CA ALA A 166 -14.77 8.70 -30.16
C ALA A 166 -15.58 7.50 -29.67
N GLY A 167 -15.36 6.29 -30.23
CA GLY A 167 -16.01 5.07 -29.75
C GLY A 167 -15.57 4.66 -28.34
N TRP A 168 -14.30 4.90 -28.00
CA TRP A 168 -13.77 4.67 -26.65
C TRP A 168 -14.25 5.73 -25.64
N ALA A 169 -14.06 7.02 -25.95
CA ALA A 169 -14.44 8.11 -25.05
C ALA A 169 -15.95 8.20 -24.86
N GLY A 170 -16.72 8.03 -25.94
CA GLY A 170 -18.20 8.05 -25.92
C GLY A 170 -18.83 6.87 -25.17
N ALA A 171 -18.13 5.74 -25.02
CA ALA A 171 -18.59 4.65 -24.16
C ALA A 171 -18.52 5.06 -22.68
N PHE A 172 -17.37 5.57 -22.22
CA PHE A 172 -17.24 6.08 -20.86
C PHE A 172 -18.15 7.30 -20.61
N ALA A 173 -18.35 8.17 -21.60
CA ALA A 173 -19.27 9.31 -21.51
C ALA A 173 -20.76 8.92 -21.55
N ALA A 174 -21.09 7.65 -21.82
CA ALA A 174 -22.44 7.12 -21.69
C ALA A 174 -22.66 6.54 -20.27
N GLU A 175 -21.80 5.62 -19.82
CA GLU A 175 -21.97 4.99 -18.50
C GLU A 175 -21.85 6.01 -17.35
N LEU A 176 -20.90 6.96 -17.42
CA LEU A 176 -20.76 8.03 -16.42
C LEU A 176 -21.98 8.97 -16.32
N ARG A 177 -22.88 8.94 -17.31
CA ARG A 177 -24.18 9.65 -17.26
C ARG A 177 -25.29 8.81 -16.66
N ASP A 178 -25.24 7.49 -16.81
CA ASP A 178 -26.12 6.59 -16.07
C ASP A 178 -25.77 6.64 -14.57
N ASP A 179 -24.47 6.67 -14.22
CA ASP A 179 -23.99 6.96 -12.85
C ASP A 179 -24.55 8.30 -12.31
N ALA A 180 -24.43 9.39 -13.08
CA ALA A 180 -24.94 10.69 -12.69
C ALA A 180 -26.47 10.69 -12.50
N ALA A 181 -27.20 9.96 -13.35
CA ALA A 181 -28.64 9.77 -13.23
C ALA A 181 -29.02 8.89 -12.01
N GLY A 182 -28.22 7.85 -11.71
CA GLY A 182 -28.35 6.99 -10.54
C GLY A 182 -28.18 7.77 -9.24
N LEU A 183 -27.09 8.54 -9.12
CA LEU A 183 -26.83 9.45 -8.00
C LEU A 183 -27.99 10.46 -7.80
N ALA A 184 -28.46 11.08 -8.88
CA ALA A 184 -29.62 11.97 -8.86
C ALA A 184 -30.92 11.24 -8.44
N ALA A 185 -31.12 9.97 -8.84
CA ALA A 185 -32.25 9.16 -8.46
C ALA A 185 -32.20 8.68 -7.00
N ALA A 186 -31.01 8.42 -6.45
CA ALA A 186 -30.80 8.04 -5.04
C ALA A 186 -31.23 9.17 -4.08
N LYS A 187 -31.03 10.43 -4.47
CA LYS A 187 -31.47 11.64 -3.74
C LYS A 187 -32.92 11.54 -3.28
N ARG A 188 -33.80 10.88 -4.04
CA ARG A 188 -35.23 10.63 -3.72
C ARG A 188 -35.49 10.14 -2.29
N ARG A 189 -34.58 9.34 -1.70
CA ARG A 189 -34.73 8.86 -0.31
C ARG A 189 -34.25 9.87 0.74
N ALA A 190 -33.26 10.69 0.38
CA ALA A 190 -32.79 11.79 1.21
C ALA A 190 -33.75 12.99 1.17
N ASP A 191 -34.48 13.20 0.07
CA ASP A 191 -35.37 14.35 -0.14
C ASP A 191 -36.72 14.32 0.63
N LEU A 192 -36.79 13.48 1.67
CA LEU A 192 -37.95 13.31 2.56
C LEU A 192 -37.61 13.84 3.95
N ASN A 193 -38.23 14.95 4.37
CA ASN A 193 -37.95 15.62 5.64
C ASN A 193 -38.31 14.73 6.85
N PRO A 194 -37.34 14.39 7.73
CA PRO A 194 -37.62 13.59 8.92
C PRO A 194 -38.10 14.42 10.12
N LEU A 195 -37.84 15.73 10.16
CA LEU A 195 -38.02 16.58 11.34
C LEU A 195 -39.47 16.65 11.83
N GLY A 196 -39.65 16.79 13.15
CA GLY A 196 -40.95 16.83 13.81
C GLY A 196 -41.62 15.46 13.89
N SER A 197 -40.87 14.37 13.69
CA SER A 197 -41.37 13.00 13.82
C SER A 197 -41.08 12.39 15.20
N ALA A 198 -40.22 13.02 16.02
CA ALA A 198 -40.04 12.78 17.45
C ALA A 198 -40.04 11.28 17.84
N ALA A 199 -38.89 10.63 17.67
CA ALA A 199 -38.69 9.19 17.84
C ALA A 199 -39.62 8.28 17.01
N GLY A 200 -40.34 8.82 16.03
CA GLY A 200 -41.23 8.10 15.11
C GLY A 200 -42.72 8.15 15.45
N TYR A 201 -43.12 8.87 16.51
CA TYR A 201 -44.53 8.91 16.95
C TYR A 201 -45.22 10.25 16.64
N GLY A 202 -44.47 11.24 16.16
CA GLY A 202 -44.93 12.62 16.03
C GLY A 202 -45.21 13.25 17.41
N VAL A 203 -45.77 14.47 17.41
CA VAL A 203 -46.10 15.18 18.65
C VAL A 203 -47.48 15.82 18.55
N PRO A 204 -48.57 15.01 18.52
CA PRO A 204 -49.91 15.49 18.22
C PRO A 204 -50.43 16.55 19.22
N VAL A 205 -49.93 16.54 20.46
CA VAL A 205 -50.26 17.52 21.51
C VAL A 205 -49.72 18.93 21.19
N LEU A 206 -48.67 19.06 20.37
CA LEU A 206 -48.03 20.34 20.04
C LEU A 206 -48.44 20.92 18.68
N ALA A 207 -49.27 20.22 17.89
CA ALA A 207 -49.80 20.69 16.60
C ALA A 207 -48.74 21.26 15.60
N LEU A 208 -47.52 20.71 15.60
CA LEU A 208 -46.39 21.25 14.81
C LEU A 208 -46.53 20.98 13.30
N ASP A 209 -46.58 22.04 12.49
CA ASP A 209 -46.63 21.94 11.03
C ASP A 209 -45.26 21.58 10.42
N ARG A 210 -45.03 20.27 10.24
CA ARG A 210 -43.85 19.71 9.53
C ARG A 210 -43.69 20.25 8.10
N SER A 211 -44.73 20.81 7.48
CA SER A 211 -44.62 21.40 6.14
C SER A 211 -43.81 22.71 6.14
N LEU A 212 -43.71 23.42 7.28
CA LEU A 212 -42.84 24.60 7.43
C LEU A 212 -41.36 24.23 7.31
N THR A 213 -40.88 23.24 8.09
CA THR A 213 -39.49 22.78 8.00
C THR A 213 -39.20 22.13 6.64
N THR A 214 -40.18 21.43 6.06
CA THR A 214 -40.07 20.85 4.71
C THR A 214 -39.78 21.93 3.66
N ARG A 215 -40.57 23.01 3.64
CA ARG A 215 -40.36 24.14 2.71
C ARG A 215 -39.06 24.89 3.00
N ALA A 216 -38.79 25.24 4.27
CA ALA A 216 -37.64 26.03 4.67
C ALA A 216 -36.28 25.35 4.37
N LEU A 217 -36.25 24.02 4.34
CA LEU A 217 -35.06 23.21 4.05
C LEU A 217 -35.04 22.65 2.62
N GLY A 218 -35.98 23.07 1.77
CA GLY A 218 -36.07 22.64 0.37
C GLY A 218 -36.22 21.12 0.19
N PHE A 219 -36.92 20.45 1.12
CA PHE A 219 -37.26 19.03 0.97
C PHE A 219 -38.47 18.86 0.04
N ALA A 220 -38.46 17.79 -0.77
CA ALA A 220 -39.55 17.50 -1.70
C ALA A 220 -40.88 17.18 -0.99
N ALA A 221 -40.82 16.50 0.17
CA ALA A 221 -42.01 16.20 0.98
C ALA A 221 -41.65 16.01 2.48
N ALA A 222 -42.66 16.09 3.34
CA ALA A 222 -42.57 15.53 4.69
C ALA A 222 -42.50 14.01 4.60
N HIS A 223 -41.61 13.37 5.38
CA HIS A 223 -41.56 11.91 5.39
C HIS A 223 -42.72 11.37 6.25
N GLU A 224 -43.71 10.77 5.58
CA GLU A 224 -44.92 10.20 6.20
C GLU A 224 -45.08 8.71 5.90
N PRO A 225 -45.72 7.93 6.79
CA PRO A 225 -46.12 8.31 8.15
C PRO A 225 -44.89 8.58 9.04
N VAL A 226 -45.04 9.37 10.11
CA VAL A 226 -43.97 9.63 11.11
C VAL A 226 -43.24 8.36 11.59
N THR A 227 -43.93 7.22 11.68
CA THR A 227 -43.35 5.92 12.05
C THR A 227 -42.37 5.37 11.02
N ALA A 228 -42.54 5.69 9.73
CA ALA A 228 -41.63 5.30 8.66
C ALA A 228 -40.26 5.98 8.79
N VAL A 229 -40.16 7.12 9.50
CA VAL A 229 -38.89 7.84 9.69
C VAL A 229 -37.85 6.95 10.36
N GLN A 230 -38.16 6.33 11.50
CA GLN A 230 -37.24 5.42 12.19
C GLN A 230 -36.95 4.17 11.34
N LEU A 231 -37.96 3.64 10.66
CA LEU A 231 -37.84 2.51 9.72
C LEU A 231 -37.08 2.85 8.43
N SER A 232 -36.50 4.05 8.30
CA SER A 232 -35.78 4.52 7.10
C SER A 232 -34.34 4.95 7.32
N ARG A 233 -33.82 4.86 8.55
CA ARG A 233 -32.38 4.99 8.83
C ARG A 233 -31.61 3.95 8.02
N GLY A 234 -30.46 4.33 7.46
CA GLY A 234 -29.65 3.52 6.55
C GLY A 234 -30.16 3.40 5.11
N LYS A 235 -31.39 3.80 4.78
CA LYS A 235 -31.97 3.55 3.43
C LYS A 235 -31.58 4.58 2.37
N ALA A 236 -31.26 5.82 2.74
CA ALA A 236 -30.73 6.82 1.82
C ALA A 236 -29.22 6.62 1.65
N GLU A 237 -28.56 6.39 2.76
CA GLU A 237 -27.15 6.05 2.98
C GLU A 237 -26.74 4.85 2.11
N ALA A 238 -27.43 3.70 2.23
CA ALA A 238 -27.18 2.52 1.40
C ALA A 238 -27.63 2.68 -0.07
N GLY A 239 -28.39 3.73 -0.40
CA GLY A 239 -28.62 4.12 -1.79
C GLY A 239 -27.41 4.85 -2.36
N ALA A 240 -26.98 5.93 -1.70
CA ALA A 240 -25.80 6.71 -2.07
C ALA A 240 -24.53 5.85 -2.21
N LEU A 241 -24.30 4.93 -1.25
CA LEU A 241 -23.17 3.99 -1.30
C LEU A 241 -23.24 2.99 -2.47
N PHE A 242 -24.43 2.66 -2.97
CA PHE A 242 -24.58 1.76 -4.11
C PHE A 242 -24.23 2.48 -5.42
N GLU A 243 -24.85 3.64 -5.69
CA GLU A 243 -24.55 4.41 -6.91
C GLU A 243 -23.08 4.88 -6.95
N ALA A 244 -22.53 5.30 -5.80
CA ALA A 244 -21.11 5.68 -5.69
C ALA A 244 -20.14 4.50 -5.95
N ALA A 245 -20.57 3.26 -5.71
CA ALA A 245 -19.76 2.07 -6.02
C ALA A 245 -19.78 1.72 -7.51
N LEU A 246 -20.85 2.04 -8.24
CA LEU A 246 -20.91 1.93 -9.70
C LEU A 246 -19.97 2.95 -10.35
N LEU A 247 -20.10 4.24 -9.97
CA LEU A 247 -19.21 5.31 -10.44
C LEU A 247 -17.73 5.00 -10.16
N ALA A 248 -17.42 4.44 -8.98
CA ALA A 248 -16.05 4.05 -8.64
C ALA A 248 -15.53 2.88 -9.49
N GLN A 249 -16.39 1.95 -9.91
CA GLN A 249 -16.02 0.84 -10.81
C GLN A 249 -15.61 1.37 -12.18
N ASP A 250 -16.39 2.29 -12.75
CA ASP A 250 -16.23 2.68 -14.15
C ASP A 250 -15.20 3.80 -14.31
N LEU A 251 -15.05 4.70 -13.33
CA LEU A 251 -13.84 5.51 -13.16
C LEU A 251 -12.59 4.63 -12.97
N GLY A 252 -12.69 3.53 -12.23
CA GLY A 252 -11.62 2.55 -12.08
C GLY A 252 -11.24 1.87 -13.41
N ARG A 253 -12.22 1.55 -14.26
CA ARG A 253 -12.02 1.01 -15.61
C ARG A 253 -11.38 2.04 -16.55
N LEU A 254 -11.81 3.30 -16.51
CA LEU A 254 -11.21 4.40 -17.25
C LEU A 254 -9.75 4.63 -16.83
N ALA A 255 -9.47 4.61 -15.53
CA ALA A 255 -8.12 4.73 -15.00
C ALA A 255 -7.22 3.56 -15.41
N ALA A 256 -7.73 2.33 -15.46
CA ALA A 256 -6.99 1.16 -15.94
C ALA A 256 -6.60 1.27 -17.42
N ASP A 257 -7.54 1.70 -18.29
CA ASP A 257 -7.27 1.98 -19.71
C ASP A 257 -6.22 3.08 -19.87
N LEU A 258 -6.37 4.21 -19.17
CA LEU A 258 -5.43 5.34 -19.22
C LEU A 258 -4.03 4.96 -18.73
N CYS A 259 -3.92 4.18 -17.65
CA CYS A 259 -2.65 3.64 -17.16
C CYS A 259 -1.97 2.76 -18.22
N LEU A 260 -2.72 1.87 -18.88
CA LEU A 260 -2.18 1.00 -19.92
C LEU A 260 -1.75 1.80 -21.17
N PHE A 261 -2.60 2.71 -21.63
CA PHE A 261 -2.35 3.53 -22.82
C PHE A 261 -1.21 4.55 -22.64
N ALA A 262 -0.84 4.86 -21.40
CA ALA A 262 0.31 5.69 -21.04
C ALA A 262 1.64 4.93 -20.93
N THR A 263 1.62 3.59 -20.99
CA THR A 263 2.86 2.79 -21.05
C THR A 263 3.60 2.98 -22.37
N ALA A 264 4.91 2.71 -22.39
CA ALA A 264 5.74 2.85 -23.59
C ALA A 264 5.37 1.87 -24.73
N GLU A 265 4.77 0.72 -24.40
CA GLU A 265 4.34 -0.31 -25.35
C GLU A 265 3.09 0.12 -26.16
N PHE A 266 2.21 0.90 -25.53
CA PHE A 266 0.97 1.38 -26.17
C PHE A 266 1.17 2.81 -26.69
N GLY A 267 1.57 3.74 -25.82
CA GLY A 267 1.96 5.11 -26.18
C GLY A 267 0.86 6.00 -26.77
N PHE A 268 -0.42 5.62 -26.64
CA PHE A 268 -1.55 6.38 -27.22
C PHE A 268 -1.79 7.69 -26.45
N VAL A 269 -1.69 7.64 -25.12
CA VAL A 269 -1.94 8.76 -24.21
C VAL A 269 -0.63 9.22 -23.57
N LYS A 270 -0.40 10.53 -23.48
CA LYS A 270 0.65 11.09 -22.61
C LYS A 270 0.03 11.90 -21.47
N LEU A 271 0.03 11.30 -20.29
CA LEU A 271 -0.38 11.96 -19.05
C LEU A 271 0.64 13.05 -18.62
N PRO A 272 0.20 14.14 -17.96
CA PRO A 272 1.10 15.17 -17.42
C PRO A 272 1.94 14.65 -16.25
N SER A 273 3.11 15.23 -16.02
CA SER A 273 4.03 14.83 -14.94
C SER A 273 3.51 15.07 -13.52
N ALA A 274 2.38 15.78 -13.37
CA ALA A 274 1.66 15.92 -12.10
C ALA A 274 0.67 14.76 -11.83
N LEU A 275 0.17 14.09 -12.90
CA LEU A 275 -0.72 12.93 -12.79
C LEU A 275 0.06 11.60 -12.86
N THR A 276 1.19 11.56 -13.59
CA THR A 276 2.11 10.41 -13.52
C THR A 276 2.94 10.48 -12.25
N THR A 277 2.62 9.64 -11.28
CA THR A 277 3.45 9.53 -10.07
C THR A 277 4.68 8.66 -10.32
N GLY A 278 5.74 8.84 -9.51
CA GLY A 278 6.86 7.89 -9.51
C GLY A 278 6.45 6.55 -8.91
N SER A 279 6.92 5.44 -9.46
CA SER A 279 6.74 4.12 -8.84
C SER A 279 7.39 4.13 -7.45
N SER A 280 6.66 3.72 -6.41
CA SER A 280 7.24 3.48 -5.09
C SER A 280 8.09 2.20 -5.06
N MET A 281 7.87 1.30 -6.03
CA MET A 281 8.66 0.08 -6.23
C MET A 281 9.91 0.31 -7.10
N LEU A 282 9.99 1.42 -7.84
CA LEU A 282 11.18 1.84 -8.62
C LEU A 282 11.35 3.38 -8.52
N PRO A 283 11.55 3.95 -7.32
CA PRO A 283 11.60 5.40 -7.13
C PRO A 283 12.75 6.07 -7.90
N GLN A 284 13.88 5.37 -8.08
CA GLN A 284 15.03 5.81 -8.84
C GLN A 284 14.70 6.23 -10.29
N ASN A 285 13.73 5.58 -10.95
CA ASN A 285 13.28 5.90 -12.32
C ASN A 285 12.75 7.35 -12.47
N GLY A 286 12.40 8.01 -11.36
CA GLY A 286 11.94 9.40 -11.38
C GLY A 286 13.05 10.46 -11.27
N GLY A 287 14.31 10.08 -11.01
CA GLY A 287 15.41 11.01 -10.76
C GLY A 287 15.85 11.78 -12.02
N ALA A 288 16.36 11.04 -13.01
CA ALA A 288 17.07 11.58 -14.18
C ALA A 288 16.30 12.65 -15.00
N ARG A 289 14.96 12.66 -14.96
CA ARG A 289 14.15 13.64 -15.71
C ARG A 289 13.86 14.95 -14.97
N ARG A 290 13.94 15.00 -13.63
CA ARG A 290 13.71 16.26 -12.89
C ARG A 290 14.90 17.22 -12.93
N ALA A 291 16.13 16.69 -13.00
CA ALA A 291 17.35 17.51 -13.08
C ALA A 291 17.48 18.35 -14.37
N ALA A 292 16.71 18.03 -15.43
CA ALA A 292 16.87 18.62 -16.77
C ALA A 292 16.25 20.03 -16.96
N GLY A 293 15.68 20.64 -15.92
CA GLY A 293 15.42 22.09 -15.86
C GLY A 293 14.47 22.70 -16.91
N ARG A 294 13.59 21.91 -17.55
CA ARG A 294 12.69 22.40 -18.63
C ARG A 294 11.23 22.03 -18.40
N HIS A 295 10.52 22.86 -17.64
CA HIS A 295 9.05 22.84 -17.59
C HIS A 295 8.47 24.11 -18.21
N ARG A 296 7.74 23.94 -19.32
CA ARG A 296 6.53 24.70 -19.61
C ARG A 296 5.37 23.74 -19.43
N GLU A 297 4.26 24.23 -18.90
CA GLU A 297 3.01 23.49 -18.88
C GLU A 297 2.57 23.22 -20.33
N ALA A 298 2.09 22.00 -20.57
CA ALA A 298 1.61 21.57 -21.87
C ALA A 298 0.43 20.62 -21.66
N PRO A 299 -0.70 20.82 -22.36
CA PRO A 299 -1.88 19.96 -22.21
C PRO A 299 -1.61 18.53 -22.68
N ILE A 300 -2.50 17.62 -22.28
CA ILE A 300 -2.49 16.20 -22.67
C ILE A 300 -2.36 16.10 -24.21
N ARG A 301 -1.35 15.34 -24.67
CA ARG A 301 -1.13 15.08 -26.10
C ARG A 301 -1.31 13.60 -26.39
N LEU A 302 -2.33 13.30 -27.20
CA LEU A 302 -2.49 11.99 -27.83
C LEU A 302 -1.54 11.88 -29.04
N SER A 303 -0.86 10.75 -29.20
CA SER A 303 0.10 10.53 -30.30
C SER A 303 -0.54 9.70 -31.42
N PRO A 304 -0.69 10.21 -32.65
CA PRO A 304 -1.25 9.46 -33.78
C PRO A 304 -0.22 8.52 -34.45
N ARG A 305 0.89 8.19 -33.78
CA ARG A 305 1.90 7.23 -34.24
C ARG A 305 2.47 6.43 -33.07
N PRO A 306 2.61 5.09 -33.20
CA PRO A 306 3.53 4.34 -32.36
C PRO A 306 4.97 4.83 -32.62
N ALA A 307 5.84 4.72 -31.62
CA ALA A 307 7.22 5.17 -31.75
C ALA A 307 8.01 4.23 -32.70
N THR A 308 8.17 4.65 -33.95
CA THR A 308 9.14 4.03 -34.86
C THR A 308 10.54 4.23 -34.27
N HIS A 309 11.23 3.14 -33.93
CA HIS A 309 12.64 3.19 -33.53
C HIS A 309 13.44 3.99 -34.56
N GLN A 310 14.26 4.93 -34.10
CA GLN A 310 15.24 5.57 -34.97
C GLN A 310 16.27 4.52 -35.39
N GLU A 311 16.44 4.32 -36.69
CA GLU A 311 17.53 3.49 -37.23
C GLU A 311 18.87 4.16 -36.93
N ALA A 312 19.53 3.75 -35.84
CA ALA A 312 20.93 4.03 -35.63
C ALA A 312 21.74 3.36 -36.74
N ALA A 313 22.34 4.15 -37.63
CA ALA A 313 22.97 3.66 -38.85
C ALA A 313 24.21 2.79 -38.56
N VAL A 314 24.07 1.47 -38.69
CA VAL A 314 25.19 0.52 -38.57
C VAL A 314 26.03 0.56 -39.86
N PRO A 315 27.37 0.72 -39.78
CA PRO A 315 28.23 0.69 -40.96
C PRO A 315 28.18 -0.66 -41.69
N ARG A 316 27.86 -0.66 -42.99
CA ARG A 316 27.80 -1.88 -43.82
C ARG A 316 29.20 -2.42 -44.14
N ALA A 317 29.69 -3.36 -43.32
CA ALA A 317 30.79 -4.24 -43.71
C ALA A 317 30.39 -5.12 -44.92
N ARG A 318 31.28 -5.26 -45.92
CA ARG A 318 31.03 -6.06 -47.14
C ARG A 318 31.61 -7.47 -47.03
N LEU A 319 30.77 -8.45 -46.71
CA LEU A 319 30.97 -9.88 -46.99
C LEU A 319 29.58 -10.49 -47.32
N GLY A 320 29.43 -11.56 -48.11
CA GLY A 320 30.43 -12.33 -48.85
C GLY A 320 30.02 -13.80 -48.96
N GLY A 321 29.45 -14.21 -50.10
CA GLY A 321 29.08 -15.62 -50.36
C GLY A 321 27.65 -16.04 -49.95
N ARG A 322 27.13 -17.08 -50.61
CA ARG A 322 25.82 -17.70 -50.33
C ARG A 322 26.02 -19.06 -49.67
N GLN A 323 25.34 -19.34 -48.56
CA GLN A 323 24.92 -20.71 -48.17
C GLN A 323 23.51 -20.67 -47.57
N ARG A 324 22.76 -21.78 -47.69
CA ARG A 324 21.44 -21.97 -47.06
C ARG A 324 21.60 -22.75 -45.74
N PRO A 325 20.87 -22.42 -44.67
CA PRO A 325 20.81 -23.27 -43.48
C PRO A 325 20.00 -24.56 -43.74
N PRO A 326 20.29 -25.66 -43.02
CA PRO A 326 19.54 -26.91 -43.12
C PRO A 326 18.17 -26.85 -42.40
N PRO A 327 17.22 -27.72 -42.75
CA PRO A 327 15.92 -27.81 -42.06
C PRO A 327 16.04 -28.37 -40.64
N ARG A 328 15.18 -27.90 -39.73
CA ARG A 328 15.10 -28.37 -38.33
C ARG A 328 14.46 -29.78 -38.25
N PRO A 329 14.86 -30.62 -37.28
CA PRO A 329 14.27 -31.95 -37.08
C PRO A 329 12.83 -31.89 -36.55
N ARG A 330 12.07 -32.97 -36.77
CA ARG A 330 10.75 -33.20 -36.17
C ARG A 330 10.87 -33.96 -34.84
N PRO A 331 9.94 -33.80 -33.89
CA PRO A 331 9.94 -34.57 -32.63
C PRO A 331 9.69 -36.06 -32.88
N PRO A 332 10.14 -36.95 -31.96
CA PRO A 332 9.89 -38.38 -32.04
C PRO A 332 8.42 -38.71 -31.77
N GLY A 333 7.88 -39.70 -32.49
CA GLY A 333 6.57 -40.30 -32.23
C GLY A 333 6.73 -41.76 -31.83
N ASP A 334 5.96 -42.20 -30.83
CA ASP A 334 6.07 -43.54 -30.27
C ASP A 334 5.63 -44.66 -31.21
N ARG A 335 6.27 -45.82 -31.07
CA ARG A 335 6.06 -47.00 -31.92
C ARG A 335 5.07 -47.99 -31.30
N VAL A 336 3.77 -47.79 -31.52
CA VAL A 336 2.80 -48.88 -31.37
C VAL A 336 2.96 -49.85 -32.55
N ARG A 337 3.09 -51.16 -32.27
CA ARG A 337 3.31 -52.20 -33.29
C ARG A 337 2.08 -53.10 -33.50
N ARG A 338 1.60 -53.07 -34.74
CA ARG A 338 0.95 -54.15 -35.52
C ARG A 338 -0.45 -54.67 -35.09
N GLY A 339 -1.31 -54.78 -36.12
CA GLY A 339 -2.50 -55.62 -36.19
C GLY A 339 -3.75 -54.83 -36.63
N ALA A 340 -4.48 -55.18 -37.69
CA ALA A 340 -4.20 -56.04 -38.85
C ALA A 340 -5.19 -55.70 -40.00
N ASP A 341 -4.79 -56.03 -41.25
CA ASP A 341 -5.65 -56.30 -42.43
C ASP A 341 -6.59 -55.25 -43.08
N ALA A 342 -6.95 -55.57 -44.34
CA ALA A 342 -7.92 -55.00 -45.28
C ALA A 342 -7.89 -53.46 -45.54
N ARG A 343 -7.45 -52.92 -46.70
CA ARG A 343 -7.81 -53.11 -48.13
C ARG A 343 -9.13 -52.45 -48.58
N CYS A 344 -9.06 -51.82 -49.76
CA CYS A 344 -10.12 -51.13 -50.53
C CYS A 344 -10.65 -49.82 -49.90
N GLY A 345 -10.82 -48.71 -50.61
CA GLY A 345 -10.46 -48.35 -51.99
C GLY A 345 -10.71 -46.84 -52.23
N GLY A 346 -10.14 -46.25 -53.28
CA GLY A 346 -10.48 -44.87 -53.74
C GLY A 346 -11.30 -44.90 -55.04
N PRO A 347 -11.20 -43.89 -55.94
CA PRO A 347 -10.65 -42.52 -55.79
C PRO A 347 -11.48 -41.45 -56.56
N LEU A 348 -10.93 -40.23 -56.78
CA LEU A 348 -11.33 -39.23 -57.82
C LEU A 348 -12.71 -38.51 -57.62
N ALA A 349 -13.08 -37.38 -58.24
CA ALA A 349 -12.40 -36.25 -58.93
C ALA A 349 -13.37 -35.03 -58.95
N ALA A 350 -12.96 -33.79 -58.66
CA ALA A 350 -12.52 -32.70 -59.58
C ALA A 350 -13.62 -31.96 -60.41
N GLY A 351 -13.61 -30.61 -60.35
CA GLY A 351 -14.45 -29.67 -61.13
C GLY A 351 -15.80 -29.31 -60.47
N GLY A 352 -16.38 -28.10 -60.60
CA GLY A 352 -15.88 -26.81 -61.12
C GLY A 352 -16.93 -26.01 -61.92
N GLY A 353 -17.34 -24.80 -61.49
CA GLY A 353 -18.22 -23.93 -62.32
C GLY A 353 -18.91 -22.70 -61.67
N ALA A 354 -18.54 -21.51 -62.17
CA ALA A 354 -19.32 -20.26 -62.41
C ALA A 354 -20.57 -19.80 -61.59
N ARG A 355 -20.45 -18.58 -61.03
CA ARG A 355 -21.35 -17.38 -61.05
C ARG A 355 -22.78 -17.39 -60.42
N LEU A 356 -23.21 -16.16 -60.07
CA LEU A 356 -24.47 -15.74 -59.41
C LEU A 356 -25.69 -15.70 -60.38
N PRO A 357 -26.95 -15.63 -59.87
CA PRO A 357 -27.58 -14.32 -59.59
C PRO A 357 -28.58 -14.24 -58.39
N ASP A 358 -28.75 -13.00 -57.90
CA ASP A 358 -29.94 -12.30 -57.35
C ASP A 358 -30.94 -12.89 -56.33
N GLY A 359 -31.36 -12.01 -55.39
CA GLY A 359 -32.59 -12.11 -54.57
C GLY A 359 -32.39 -12.65 -53.14
N GLY A 360 -32.88 -12.05 -52.05
CA GLY A 360 -33.55 -10.75 -51.88
C GLY A 360 -34.92 -10.84 -51.18
N ARG A 361 -34.97 -10.67 -49.85
CA ARG A 361 -36.16 -10.31 -49.04
C ARG A 361 -35.77 -9.88 -47.62
N ALA A 362 -36.65 -9.12 -46.95
CA ALA A 362 -36.34 -8.36 -45.72
C ALA A 362 -37.02 -8.91 -44.45
N TRP A 363 -36.64 -8.34 -43.30
CA TRP A 363 -37.15 -8.67 -41.97
C TRP A 363 -38.56 -8.08 -41.70
N PRO A 364 -39.42 -8.75 -40.92
CA PRO A 364 -40.67 -8.17 -40.39
C PRO A 364 -40.41 -7.28 -39.15
N ALA A 365 -41.37 -6.39 -38.84
CA ALA A 365 -41.19 -5.26 -37.92
C ALA A 365 -42.03 -5.32 -36.61
N VAL A 366 -41.77 -4.36 -35.72
CA VAL A 366 -42.41 -4.17 -34.40
C VAL A 366 -43.71 -3.34 -34.50
N PRO A 367 -44.80 -3.68 -33.77
CA PRO A 367 -46.01 -2.85 -33.66
C PRO A 367 -46.01 -1.86 -32.47
N ARG A 368 -46.82 -0.79 -32.54
CA ARG A 368 -47.04 0.23 -31.47
C ARG A 368 -48.52 0.66 -31.37
N GLY A 369 -49.06 0.82 -30.14
CA GLY A 369 -50.35 1.50 -29.83
C GLY A 369 -51.64 0.74 -30.27
N VAL A 370 -52.90 1.15 -30.00
CA VAL A 370 -53.65 2.23 -29.27
C VAL A 370 -55.12 1.67 -29.08
N PRO A 371 -56.09 2.07 -28.19
CA PRO A 371 -56.28 3.20 -27.22
C PRO A 371 -56.62 2.78 -25.75
N PRO A 372 -56.96 3.72 -24.82
CA PRO A 372 -57.52 3.42 -23.48
C PRO A 372 -59.07 3.37 -23.41
N GLY A 373 -59.61 2.76 -22.34
CA GLY A 373 -61.04 2.71 -21.99
C GLY A 373 -61.27 2.13 -20.58
N ALA A 374 -62.42 2.39 -19.93
CA ALA A 374 -62.66 2.14 -18.51
C ALA A 374 -63.55 0.91 -18.20
N GLY A 375 -63.46 0.39 -16.96
CA GLY A 375 -64.40 -0.60 -16.40
C GLY A 375 -63.97 -1.18 -15.04
N ASP A 376 -64.76 -0.97 -13.99
CA ASP A 376 -64.57 -1.54 -12.65
C ASP A 376 -65.02 -3.01 -12.55
N VAL A 377 -64.20 -3.89 -11.94
CA VAL A 377 -64.66 -5.10 -11.21
C VAL A 377 -63.71 -5.37 -10.03
N SER A 378 -64.21 -6.03 -8.98
CA SER A 378 -63.64 -6.11 -7.63
C SER A 378 -62.62 -7.23 -7.35
N MET A 379 -61.77 -6.98 -6.35
CA MET A 379 -61.28 -7.91 -5.29
C MET A 379 -61.53 -9.42 -5.46
N ALA A 380 -60.43 -10.20 -5.45
CA ALA A 380 -60.43 -11.60 -5.00
C ALA A 380 -59.03 -12.00 -4.47
N GLU A 381 -58.98 -12.85 -3.45
CA GLU A 381 -57.74 -13.25 -2.75
C GLU A 381 -56.98 -14.39 -3.46
N ARG A 382 -55.64 -14.40 -3.33
CA ARG A 382 -54.82 -15.63 -3.19
C ARG A 382 -53.40 -15.31 -2.71
N GLY A 383 -52.90 -16.10 -1.77
CA GLY A 383 -51.58 -15.94 -1.15
C GLY A 383 -50.39 -16.45 -1.99
N PRO A 384 -49.15 -16.17 -1.58
CA PRO A 384 -47.95 -16.46 -2.35
C PRO A 384 -47.63 -17.96 -2.41
N ARG A 385 -47.36 -18.49 -3.61
CA ARG A 385 -46.68 -19.77 -3.80
C ARG A 385 -45.19 -19.53 -3.97
N ALA A 386 -44.37 -20.16 -3.14
CA ALA A 386 -42.93 -20.20 -3.34
C ALA A 386 -42.56 -21.04 -4.57
N VAL A 387 -41.51 -20.61 -5.30
CA VAL A 387 -40.89 -21.39 -6.37
C VAL A 387 -39.44 -21.67 -5.95
N GLN A 388 -39.11 -22.94 -5.76
CA GLN A 388 -37.73 -23.38 -5.60
C GLN A 388 -37.05 -23.48 -6.97
N ILE A 389 -35.81 -23.02 -7.08
CA ILE A 389 -34.91 -23.37 -8.18
C ILE A 389 -33.76 -24.19 -7.59
N ALA A 390 -33.42 -25.29 -8.25
CA ALA A 390 -32.61 -26.36 -7.67
C ALA A 390 -31.10 -26.10 -7.69
N ARG A 391 -30.39 -26.64 -6.70
CA ARG A 391 -28.95 -26.89 -6.75
C ARG A 391 -28.69 -28.38 -7.02
N ARG A 392 -27.87 -28.68 -8.01
CA ARG A 392 -27.03 -29.90 -8.11
C ARG A 392 -25.57 -29.43 -7.91
N GLY A 393 -24.65 -30.22 -7.36
CA GLY A 393 -24.74 -31.59 -6.82
C GLY A 393 -23.33 -32.21 -6.78
N TYR A 394 -23.14 -33.27 -5.97
CA TYR A 394 -21.86 -33.91 -5.60
C TYR A 394 -20.95 -33.04 -4.70
N GLY A 395 -20.35 -33.54 -3.60
CA GLY A 395 -20.32 -34.91 -3.02
C GLY A 395 -18.93 -35.55 -3.15
N ASP A 396 -18.36 -36.27 -2.18
CA ASP A 396 -18.79 -36.61 -0.79
C ASP A 396 -17.55 -36.51 0.15
N VAL A 397 -17.61 -36.68 1.49
CA VAL A 397 -17.64 -37.96 2.24
C VAL A 397 -17.97 -37.71 3.73
N LEU A 398 -18.69 -38.64 4.36
CA LEU A 398 -19.07 -38.73 5.80
C LEU A 398 -18.17 -39.76 6.54
N PRO A 399 -18.27 -40.04 7.88
CA PRO A 399 -19.22 -39.60 8.93
C PRO A 399 -18.53 -38.92 10.15
N ALA A 400 -19.16 -38.38 11.21
CA ALA A 400 -20.53 -38.38 11.77
C ALA A 400 -20.88 -39.45 12.85
N GLU A 401 -20.68 -39.09 14.13
CA GLU A 401 -21.32 -39.67 15.34
C GLU A 401 -21.74 -38.49 16.27
N VAL A 402 -23.00 -38.32 16.74
CA VAL A 402 -23.80 -39.08 17.75
C VAL A 402 -23.47 -38.65 19.20
N VAL A 403 -24.39 -38.22 20.09
CA VAL A 403 -25.85 -37.92 19.98
C VAL A 403 -26.41 -37.15 21.22
N ALA A 404 -27.64 -36.61 21.11
CA ALA A 404 -28.60 -36.28 22.20
C ALA A 404 -28.45 -35.05 23.16
N ARG A 405 -29.61 -34.41 23.37
CA ARG A 405 -30.26 -33.93 24.63
C ARG A 405 -29.39 -33.23 25.70
N GLY A 406 -29.70 -32.04 26.22
CA GLY A 406 -30.90 -31.19 26.09
C GLY A 406 -31.74 -31.12 27.38
N ALA A 407 -31.71 -29.98 28.08
CA ALA A 407 -32.56 -29.69 29.24
C ALA A 407 -32.84 -28.18 29.36
N ARG A 408 -34.09 -27.79 29.66
CA ARG A 408 -34.46 -26.43 30.08
C ARG A 408 -34.57 -26.37 31.61
N ARG A 409 -33.98 -25.35 32.25
CA ARG A 409 -34.48 -24.86 33.56
C ARG A 409 -34.44 -23.33 33.60
N ARG A 410 -35.56 -22.73 34.00
CA ARG A 410 -35.59 -21.39 34.60
C ARG A 410 -35.47 -21.54 36.11
N LEU A 411 -34.88 -20.55 36.79
CA LEU A 411 -35.24 -20.16 38.16
C LEU A 411 -34.98 -18.65 38.32
N ALA A 412 -35.52 -18.05 39.38
CA ALA A 412 -35.72 -16.60 39.54
C ALA A 412 -34.86 -16.02 40.71
N PRO A 413 -34.85 -14.69 40.95
CA PRO A 413 -33.72 -14.02 41.62
C PRO A 413 -33.78 -13.99 43.15
N GLY A 414 -32.60 -13.84 43.78
CA GLY A 414 -32.42 -13.52 45.19
C GLY A 414 -32.15 -12.03 45.44
N ARG A 415 -32.48 -11.53 46.63
CA ARG A 415 -32.24 -10.15 47.08
C ARG A 415 -30.95 -10.03 47.91
N GLY A 416 -30.33 -8.86 47.89
CA GLY A 416 -29.30 -8.43 48.86
C GLY A 416 -29.25 -6.89 48.91
N GLN A 417 -29.06 -6.30 50.09
CA GLN A 417 -29.07 -4.85 50.30
C GLN A 417 -27.70 -4.34 50.81
N ALA A 418 -27.61 -3.00 50.90
CA ALA A 418 -26.55 -2.11 51.38
C ALA A 418 -25.93 -2.48 52.77
N ALA A 419 -24.91 -1.80 53.33
CA ALA A 419 -24.47 -0.41 53.11
C ALA A 419 -23.06 -0.07 53.67
N ALA A 420 -22.59 1.15 53.34
CA ALA A 420 -21.82 2.10 54.17
C ALA A 420 -20.29 1.91 54.44
N GLY A 421 -19.62 3.05 54.70
CA GLY A 421 -18.17 3.24 54.90
C GLY A 421 -17.50 3.92 53.69
N SER A 422 -17.09 5.21 53.65
CA SER A 422 -16.54 6.15 54.64
C SER A 422 -15.11 5.77 55.13
N ALA A 423 -14.10 6.65 55.19
CA ALA A 423 -14.04 8.11 54.93
C ALA A 423 -12.59 8.61 54.67
N THR A 424 -12.42 9.91 54.33
CA THR A 424 -11.18 10.77 54.43
C THR A 424 -9.92 10.36 53.63
N GLY A 425 -9.00 11.25 53.24
CA GLY A 425 -8.86 12.72 53.27
C GLY A 425 -7.65 13.13 52.38
N ALA A 426 -7.64 14.25 51.65
CA ALA A 426 -7.47 15.65 52.07
C ALA A 426 -5.98 16.12 52.20
N ALA A 427 -5.73 17.41 51.87
CA ALA A 427 -4.44 18.13 51.75
C ALA A 427 -3.52 17.68 50.57
N THR A 428 -3.16 18.47 49.54
CA THR A 428 -2.81 19.91 49.29
C THR A 428 -1.34 20.30 49.54
N VAL A 429 -0.62 20.66 48.47
CA VAL A 429 0.53 21.59 48.48
C VAL A 429 0.47 22.48 47.23
N SER A 430 0.85 23.75 47.36
CA SER A 430 1.02 24.72 46.25
C SER A 430 2.26 24.40 45.38
N GLY A 431 2.40 24.85 44.14
CA GLY A 431 1.70 25.92 43.43
C GLY A 431 2.66 27.08 43.15
N ALA A 432 3.20 27.17 41.93
CA ALA A 432 4.14 28.20 41.51
C ALA A 432 3.74 28.77 40.13
N LYS A 433 3.75 30.10 39.98
CA LYS A 433 3.43 30.79 38.73
C LYS A 433 4.72 31.03 37.92
N ALA A 434 4.82 30.44 36.73
CA ALA A 434 5.80 30.82 35.72
C ALA A 434 5.13 31.68 34.63
N THR A 435 5.85 32.69 34.11
CA THR A 435 5.28 33.71 33.23
C THR A 435 5.22 33.27 31.76
N ARG A 436 4.09 33.51 31.09
CA ARG A 436 3.96 33.34 29.64
C ARG A 436 4.91 34.29 28.90
N ARG A 437 5.84 33.75 28.11
CA ARG A 437 6.36 34.41 26.90
C ARG A 437 6.06 33.52 25.70
N ARG A 438 5.37 34.08 24.70
CA ARG A 438 5.22 33.44 23.39
C ARG A 438 6.52 33.62 22.61
N ALA A 439 7.10 32.52 22.14
CA ALA A 439 7.84 32.48 20.88
C ALA A 439 6.99 31.67 19.89
N ALA A 440 7.13 31.95 18.60
CA ALA A 440 6.43 31.24 17.52
C ALA A 440 7.46 30.65 16.55
N ILE A 441 6.99 29.79 15.63
CA ILE A 441 7.82 28.99 14.69
C ILE A 441 8.52 27.84 15.47
N VAL A 442 8.48 26.57 15.06
CA VAL A 442 8.38 25.99 13.71
C VAL A 442 7.02 25.34 13.41
N GLY A 443 6.45 25.66 12.25
CA GLY A 443 5.28 24.96 11.69
C GLY A 443 5.68 24.01 10.57
N GLY A 444 5.95 22.75 10.90
CA GLY A 444 6.01 21.65 9.93
C GLY A 444 4.60 21.10 9.65
N PRO A 445 4.32 20.55 8.45
CA PRO A 445 3.03 19.93 8.16
C PRO A 445 2.91 18.59 8.92
N ARG A 446 2.12 18.55 9.99
CA ARG A 446 1.70 17.30 10.66
C ARG A 446 0.66 16.61 9.77
N ILE A 447 1.10 15.62 8.98
CA ILE A 447 0.19 14.85 8.11
C ILE A 447 -0.45 13.74 8.96
N VAL A 448 -1.77 13.83 9.13
CA VAL A 448 -2.61 12.81 9.77
C VAL A 448 -3.49 12.20 8.70
N TYR A 449 -3.41 10.88 8.52
CA TYR A 449 -4.21 10.17 7.52
C TYR A 449 -5.54 9.72 8.15
N PRO A 450 -6.70 9.96 7.50
CA PRO A 450 -7.97 9.39 7.95
C PRO A 450 -7.95 7.86 7.82
N HIS A 451 -8.66 7.19 8.72
CA HIS A 451 -8.49 5.76 8.99
C HIS A 451 -8.80 4.84 7.80
N ALA A 452 -7.89 3.89 7.53
CA ALA A 452 -8.22 2.69 6.77
C ALA A 452 -9.01 1.72 7.68
N SER A 453 -10.19 1.27 7.23
CA SER A 453 -11.08 0.42 8.01
C SER A 453 -10.57 -1.02 8.13
N MET A 454 -10.19 -1.47 9.33
CA MET A 454 -9.90 -2.88 9.60
C MET A 454 -11.18 -3.70 9.87
N ASN A 455 -11.17 -4.97 9.44
CA ASN A 455 -12.25 -5.93 9.73
C ASN A 455 -12.10 -6.47 11.15
N THR A 456 -13.04 -6.12 12.04
CA THR A 456 -12.96 -6.36 13.49
C THR A 456 -13.40 -7.76 13.96
N SER A 457 -13.70 -8.68 13.03
CA SER A 457 -14.45 -9.91 13.32
C SER A 457 -13.67 -11.07 13.99
N LEU A 458 -12.39 -10.90 14.34
CA LEU A 458 -11.52 -11.96 14.88
C LEU A 458 -10.78 -11.58 16.18
N LEU A 459 -11.53 -11.23 17.22
CA LEU A 459 -11.01 -10.98 18.58
C LEU A 459 -11.38 -12.16 19.50
N PRO A 460 -10.42 -12.74 20.24
CA PRO A 460 -10.05 -12.12 21.53
C PRO A 460 -8.54 -12.10 21.82
N ALA A 461 -7.95 -10.91 21.74
CA ALA A 461 -6.64 -10.55 22.33
C ALA A 461 -6.51 -9.01 22.38
N ILE A 462 -6.99 -8.34 21.34
CA ILE A 462 -6.97 -6.88 21.14
C ILE A 462 -8.10 -6.21 21.95
N LEU A 463 -8.08 -6.36 23.28
CA LEU A 463 -8.84 -5.49 24.20
C LEU A 463 -8.04 -4.25 24.65
N ALA A 464 -6.74 -4.22 24.35
CA ALA A 464 -6.02 -2.97 24.16
C ALA A 464 -6.07 -2.64 22.66
N GLY A 465 -6.63 -1.49 22.29
CA GLY A 465 -6.63 -1.01 20.91
C GLY A 465 -5.21 -0.83 20.35
N PRO A 466 -5.07 -0.72 19.01
CA PRO A 466 -3.76 -0.47 18.39
C PRO A 466 -3.17 0.82 18.96
N ARG A 467 -1.99 0.74 19.56
CA ARG A 467 -1.34 1.93 20.11
C ARG A 467 -0.81 2.77 18.95
N HIS A 468 -0.76 4.08 19.14
CA HIS A 468 -0.16 4.95 18.13
C HIS A 468 1.37 4.79 18.06
N ALA A 469 1.93 5.16 16.91
CA ALA A 469 3.35 5.28 16.64
C ALA A 469 3.64 6.59 15.90
N TRP A 470 4.83 7.15 16.12
CA TRP A 470 5.28 8.40 15.52
C TRP A 470 6.68 8.24 14.94
N LEU A 471 6.87 8.63 13.68
CA LEU A 471 8.18 8.75 13.04
C LEU A 471 8.54 10.23 12.93
N GLY A 472 9.61 10.66 13.60
CA GLY A 472 10.25 11.96 13.37
C GLY A 472 11.46 11.81 12.46
N LEU A 473 11.64 12.73 11.50
CA LEU A 473 12.80 12.79 10.61
C LEU A 473 13.63 14.06 10.86
N ALA A 474 14.94 14.00 10.59
CA ALA A 474 15.89 15.11 10.74
C ALA A 474 15.53 16.40 9.98
N ASP A 475 14.62 16.34 9.01
CA ASP A 475 14.13 17.52 8.27
C ASP A 475 12.87 18.17 8.90
N GLY A 476 12.47 17.72 10.10
CA GLY A 476 11.30 18.20 10.83
C GLY A 476 9.97 17.56 10.43
N THR A 477 9.97 16.59 9.51
CA THR A 477 8.76 15.82 9.19
C THR A 477 8.37 14.92 10.35
N VAL A 478 7.10 14.95 10.77
CA VAL A 478 6.52 14.00 11.74
C VAL A 478 5.33 13.29 11.09
N LEU A 479 5.38 11.97 11.05
CA LEU A 479 4.31 11.09 10.56
C LEU A 479 3.76 10.26 11.72
N GLN A 480 2.46 9.94 11.66
CA GLN A 480 1.76 9.12 12.65
C GLN A 480 1.19 7.86 12.01
N GLY A 481 1.15 6.77 12.78
CA GLY A 481 0.53 5.49 12.44
C GLY A 481 0.26 4.67 13.71
N PHE A 482 0.31 3.34 13.59
CA PHE A 482 -0.03 2.39 14.64
C PHE A 482 1.16 1.46 14.96
N ALA A 483 1.17 0.87 16.16
CA ALA A 483 2.11 -0.14 16.60
C ALA A 483 1.45 -1.09 17.62
N ALA A 484 2.04 -2.28 17.77
CA ALA A 484 1.70 -3.22 18.82
C ALA A 484 2.84 -3.27 19.85
N GLY A 485 2.48 -3.17 21.13
CA GLY A 485 3.46 -2.98 22.21
C GLY A 485 3.96 -1.54 22.26
N GLY A 486 5.25 -1.36 22.58
CA GLY A 486 5.90 -0.05 22.59
C GLY A 486 7.41 -0.19 22.52
N GLY A 487 8.10 0.92 22.28
CA GLY A 487 9.55 0.95 22.12
C GLY A 487 10.01 2.27 21.50
N THR A 488 11.31 2.41 21.28
CA THR A 488 11.88 3.54 20.53
C THR A 488 13.10 3.06 19.77
N ALA A 489 13.13 3.33 18.47
CA ALA A 489 14.25 3.05 17.57
C ALA A 489 14.78 4.34 16.96
N SER A 490 16.09 4.43 16.75
CA SER A 490 16.77 5.57 16.13
C SER A 490 17.77 5.05 15.10
N GLY A 491 17.88 5.71 13.96
CA GLY A 491 18.82 5.32 12.90
C GLY A 491 18.53 6.01 11.58
N GLU A 492 19.22 5.56 10.53
CA GLU A 492 18.97 6.03 9.17
C GLU A 492 17.69 5.42 8.61
N VAL A 493 16.74 6.26 8.20
CA VAL A 493 15.46 5.80 7.64
C VAL A 493 15.64 5.51 6.16
N VAL A 494 15.69 4.22 5.82
CA VAL A 494 15.79 3.69 4.45
C VAL A 494 14.47 3.06 4.04
N PHE A 495 14.23 2.94 2.73
CA PHE A 495 13.09 2.19 2.19
C PHE A 495 13.59 1.02 1.33
N ASN A 496 12.90 -0.12 1.32
CA ASN A 496 13.16 -1.20 0.36
C ASN A 496 11.93 -1.49 -0.51
N THR A 497 12.17 -1.65 -1.81
CA THR A 497 11.13 -1.80 -2.85
C THR A 497 10.62 -3.23 -3.06
N SER A 498 11.26 -4.22 -2.43
CA SER A 498 11.01 -5.64 -2.65
C SER A 498 9.64 -6.06 -2.11
N MET A 499 8.80 -6.65 -2.97
CA MET A 499 7.45 -7.10 -2.61
C MET A 499 7.42 -8.37 -1.76
N PHE A 500 8.53 -9.11 -1.69
CA PHE A 500 8.67 -10.39 -1.01
C PHE A 500 10.00 -10.45 -0.27
N GLY A 501 10.11 -11.37 0.69
CA GLY A 501 11.34 -11.65 1.41
C GLY A 501 11.66 -10.69 2.56
N TYR A 502 10.62 -10.20 3.26
CA TYR A 502 10.77 -9.29 4.39
C TYR A 502 11.58 -9.87 5.55
N GLN A 503 11.64 -11.20 5.71
CA GLN A 503 12.41 -11.82 6.78
C GLN A 503 13.91 -11.82 6.45
N GLU A 504 14.24 -12.18 5.20
CA GLU A 504 15.58 -12.15 4.65
C GLU A 504 16.15 -10.72 4.75
N MET A 505 15.36 -9.70 4.39
CA MET A 505 15.69 -8.29 4.63
C MET A 505 15.90 -7.97 6.11
N LEU A 506 14.95 -8.29 7.00
CA LEU A 506 15.07 -7.95 8.42
C LEU A 506 16.23 -8.67 9.13
N THR A 507 16.70 -9.79 8.57
CA THR A 507 17.85 -10.58 9.06
C THR A 507 19.15 -10.36 8.28
N ASP A 508 19.17 -9.47 7.28
CA ASP A 508 20.38 -9.01 6.59
C ASP A 508 21.15 -8.04 7.51
N PRO A 509 22.41 -8.35 7.88
CA PRO A 509 23.20 -7.49 8.76
C PRO A 509 23.45 -6.07 8.24
N SER A 510 23.29 -5.82 6.94
CA SER A 510 23.54 -4.51 6.33
C SER A 510 22.53 -3.43 6.77
N TYR A 511 21.38 -3.80 7.35
CA TYR A 511 20.41 -2.87 7.96
C TYR A 511 20.74 -2.43 9.40
N ARG A 512 21.87 -2.85 9.98
CA ARG A 512 22.29 -2.38 11.31
C ARG A 512 22.39 -0.85 11.34
N GLY A 513 21.79 -0.22 12.35
CA GLY A 513 21.72 1.24 12.47
C GLY A 513 20.66 1.90 11.56
N GLN A 514 19.77 1.14 10.93
CA GLN A 514 18.75 1.64 10.01
C GLN A 514 17.32 1.29 10.46
N ILE A 515 16.37 2.18 10.16
CA ILE A 515 14.93 1.93 10.30
C ILE A 515 14.39 1.58 8.91
N LEU A 516 13.86 0.37 8.76
CA LEU A 516 13.47 -0.19 7.47
C LEU A 516 12.00 0.11 7.15
N VAL A 517 11.77 0.90 6.11
CA VAL A 517 10.45 1.17 5.52
C VAL A 517 10.20 0.20 4.36
N LEU A 518 9.15 -0.62 4.40
CA LEU A 518 8.78 -1.47 3.27
C LEU A 518 7.70 -0.82 2.41
N THR A 519 7.88 -0.87 1.08
CA THR A 519 6.88 -0.36 0.13
C THR A 519 5.85 -1.40 -0.31
N ALA A 520 6.01 -2.66 0.11
CA ALA A 520 5.04 -3.72 -0.12
C ALA A 520 3.74 -3.43 0.68
N PRO A 521 2.55 -3.52 0.08
CA PRO A 521 1.31 -3.08 0.73
C PRO A 521 0.98 -3.87 2.00
N HIS A 522 1.16 -5.20 1.97
CA HIS A 522 0.92 -6.10 3.10
C HIS A 522 2.20 -6.86 3.43
N VAL A 523 2.62 -6.80 4.69
CA VAL A 523 3.84 -7.45 5.20
C VAL A 523 3.48 -8.45 6.30
N GLY A 524 4.22 -9.56 6.42
CA GLY A 524 3.95 -10.63 7.41
C GLY A 524 3.08 -11.79 6.88
N ASN A 525 2.59 -11.68 5.64
CA ASN A 525 1.60 -12.59 5.02
C ASN A 525 2.01 -14.08 5.05
N VAL A 526 3.31 -14.39 5.01
CA VAL A 526 3.85 -15.76 4.98
C VAL A 526 4.50 -16.18 6.31
N GLY A 527 4.34 -15.37 7.36
CA GLY A 527 4.90 -15.63 8.69
C GLY A 527 6.41 -15.47 8.72
N VAL A 528 7.06 -16.29 9.55
CA VAL A 528 8.51 -16.45 9.63
C VAL A 528 8.91 -17.92 9.77
N ASN A 529 10.14 -18.27 9.42
CA ASN A 529 10.73 -19.61 9.56
C ASN A 529 12.27 -19.53 9.72
N GLU A 530 12.96 -20.66 9.92
CA GLU A 530 14.42 -20.66 10.13
C GLU A 530 15.25 -20.66 8.84
N ASP A 531 14.73 -21.22 7.74
CA ASP A 531 15.43 -21.29 6.45
C ASP A 531 15.71 -19.89 5.89
N ASP A 532 14.68 -19.04 5.91
CA ASP A 532 14.65 -17.66 5.40
C ASP A 532 15.35 -16.65 6.33
N ARG A 533 16.24 -17.14 7.22
CA ARG A 533 17.12 -16.27 8.02
C ARG A 533 18.47 -16.13 7.33
N GLU A 534 18.81 -14.91 6.94
CA GLU A 534 20.13 -14.57 6.41
C GLU A 534 21.20 -14.41 7.51
N SER A 535 20.81 -14.34 8.79
CA SER A 535 21.76 -14.36 9.91
C SER A 535 21.12 -14.86 11.23
N GLY A 536 21.78 -14.68 12.36
CA GLY A 536 21.31 -15.16 13.67
C GLY A 536 20.18 -14.36 14.32
N ARG A 537 19.87 -13.14 13.86
CA ARG A 537 18.89 -12.23 14.48
C ARG A 537 18.29 -11.23 13.50
N PHE A 538 17.32 -10.44 13.95
CA PHE A 538 16.91 -9.23 13.25
C PHE A 538 17.91 -8.09 13.53
N TRP A 539 18.26 -7.32 12.49
CA TRP A 539 19.30 -6.27 12.55
C TRP A 539 18.81 -4.85 12.30
N ALA A 540 17.69 -4.68 11.58
CA ALA A 540 17.04 -3.38 11.46
C ALA A 540 16.59 -2.89 12.85
N GLU A 541 16.85 -1.62 13.17
CA GLU A 541 16.51 -1.04 14.48
C GLU A 541 15.00 -0.90 14.68
N GLY A 542 14.24 -0.80 13.58
CA GLY A 542 12.78 -0.79 13.58
C GLY A 542 12.20 -1.05 12.19
N LEU A 543 10.92 -1.43 12.13
CA LEU A 543 10.18 -1.76 10.90
C LEU A 543 8.94 -0.86 10.73
N ILE A 544 8.77 -0.28 9.54
CA ILE A 544 7.60 0.53 9.15
C ILE A 544 6.99 -0.04 7.86
N VAL A 545 5.68 -0.30 7.87
CA VAL A 545 4.93 -0.89 6.74
C VAL A 545 3.62 -0.14 6.46
N PRO A 546 2.94 -0.36 5.31
CA PRO A 546 1.60 0.19 5.08
C PRO A 546 0.57 -0.59 5.89
N ASP A 547 0.51 -1.92 5.72
CA ASP A 547 -0.35 -2.83 6.46
C ASP A 547 0.41 -4.08 6.93
N LEU A 548 0.01 -4.62 8.09
CA LEU A 548 0.70 -5.70 8.80
C LEU A 548 -0.23 -6.89 9.00
N SER A 549 0.01 -7.96 8.24
CA SER A 549 -0.72 -9.23 8.35
C SER A 549 -0.41 -9.92 9.68
N LEU A 550 -1.36 -9.84 10.62
CA LEU A 550 -1.28 -10.48 11.93
C LEU A 550 -1.43 -12.00 11.87
N VAL A 551 -2.16 -12.52 10.86
CA VAL A 551 -2.38 -13.95 10.64
C VAL A 551 -1.61 -14.41 9.40
N PRO A 552 -0.50 -15.16 9.55
CA PRO A 552 0.25 -15.66 8.41
C PRO A 552 -0.45 -16.86 7.75
N SER A 553 -0.28 -17.01 6.44
CA SER A 553 -0.84 -18.11 5.66
C SER A 553 0.18 -18.65 4.65
N ASN A 554 1.07 -19.51 5.13
CA ASN A 554 2.04 -20.23 4.31
C ASN A 554 2.40 -21.57 4.98
N TRP A 555 2.63 -22.62 4.19
CA TRP A 555 2.98 -23.96 4.70
C TRP A 555 4.35 -24.01 5.40
N ARG A 556 5.24 -23.03 5.15
CA ARG A 556 6.54 -22.86 5.82
C ARG A 556 6.45 -22.06 7.13
N SER A 557 5.31 -21.41 7.41
CA SER A 557 5.18 -20.46 8.54
C SER A 557 5.28 -21.17 9.90
N ALA A 558 6.39 -20.94 10.62
CA ALA A 558 6.57 -21.37 12.01
C ALA A 558 6.04 -20.35 13.03
N GLY A 559 5.75 -19.11 12.63
CA GLY A 559 5.24 -18.06 13.52
C GLY A 559 4.85 -16.77 12.80
N GLY A 560 4.22 -15.84 13.53
CA GLY A 560 3.85 -14.52 13.02
C GLY A 560 4.96 -13.48 13.18
N LEU A 561 5.23 -12.70 12.13
CA LEU A 561 6.34 -11.73 12.05
C LEU A 561 6.40 -10.76 13.25
N LEU A 562 5.25 -10.20 13.64
CA LEU A 562 5.15 -9.23 14.73
C LEU A 562 5.65 -9.82 16.06
N ALA A 563 5.23 -11.03 16.40
CA ALA A 563 5.61 -11.68 17.67
C ALA A 563 7.12 -11.96 17.72
N SER A 564 7.72 -12.33 16.58
CA SER A 564 9.16 -12.59 16.50
C SER A 564 10.01 -11.31 16.59
N LEU A 565 9.55 -10.19 16.02
CA LEU A 565 10.22 -8.89 16.17
C LEU A 565 10.08 -8.35 17.60
N GLN A 566 8.89 -8.44 18.20
CA GLN A 566 8.66 -8.08 19.61
C GLN A 566 9.50 -8.92 20.57
N ALA A 567 9.68 -10.22 20.31
CA ALA A 567 10.54 -11.10 21.12
C ALA A 567 12.03 -10.71 21.08
N GLN A 568 12.48 -9.93 20.08
CA GLN A 568 13.82 -9.32 20.03
C GLN A 568 13.84 -7.83 20.39
N GLY A 569 12.70 -7.28 20.82
CA GLY A 569 12.54 -5.86 21.18
C GLY A 569 12.49 -4.87 20.02
N VAL A 570 12.43 -5.34 18.76
CA VAL A 570 12.41 -4.48 17.57
C VAL A 570 11.05 -3.80 17.42
N PRO A 571 10.95 -2.46 17.44
CA PRO A 571 9.67 -1.76 17.26
C PRO A 571 9.12 -1.95 15.85
N VAL A 572 7.83 -2.29 15.76
CA VAL A 572 7.10 -2.48 14.50
C VAL A 572 5.95 -1.50 14.45
N ALA A 573 5.79 -0.81 13.33
CA ALA A 573 4.71 0.13 13.09
C ALA A 573 4.09 -0.01 11.69
N TRP A 574 2.80 0.29 11.57
CA TRP A 574 2.02 0.20 10.33
C TRP A 574 0.99 1.35 10.21
N GLY A 575 0.24 1.40 9.11
CA GLY A 575 -0.72 2.47 8.82
C GLY A 575 -0.07 3.79 8.39
N PHE A 576 1.23 3.79 8.13
CA PHE A 576 1.93 4.91 7.53
C PHE A 576 1.69 4.93 6.02
N ASP A 577 1.50 6.10 5.43
CA ASP A 577 1.72 6.28 3.99
C ASP A 577 3.22 6.18 3.71
N THR A 578 3.71 4.93 3.57
CA THR A 578 5.11 4.66 3.23
C THR A 578 5.46 5.19 1.84
N ARG A 579 4.46 5.42 0.97
CA ARG A 579 4.66 6.01 -0.35
C ARG A 579 4.96 7.50 -0.27
N ALA A 580 4.27 8.27 0.59
CA ALA A 580 4.63 9.65 0.89
C ALA A 580 6.02 9.74 1.55
N LEU A 581 6.34 8.82 2.46
CA LEU A 581 7.66 8.71 3.10
C LEU A 581 8.78 8.40 2.09
N VAL A 582 8.59 7.44 1.18
CA VAL A 582 9.53 7.14 0.08
C VAL A 582 9.74 8.34 -0.85
N LEU A 583 8.67 9.08 -1.18
CA LEU A 583 8.78 10.30 -1.97
C LEU A 583 9.59 11.37 -1.22
N ARG A 584 9.40 11.51 0.10
CA ARG A 584 10.17 12.44 0.94
C ARG A 584 11.65 12.08 1.00
N LEU A 585 11.98 10.81 1.28
CA LEU A 585 13.36 10.30 1.31
C LEU A 585 14.04 10.39 -0.06
N ARG A 586 13.30 10.22 -1.16
CA ARG A 586 13.84 10.45 -2.51
C ARG A 586 14.13 11.93 -2.80
N GLU A 587 13.34 12.86 -2.25
CA GLU A 587 13.54 14.31 -2.46
C GLU A 587 14.53 14.95 -1.49
N LYS A 588 14.82 14.31 -0.35
CA LYS A 588 15.75 14.79 0.69
C LYS A 588 17.04 14.00 0.82
N GLY A 589 17.07 12.79 0.28
CA GLY A 589 18.02 11.75 0.64
C GLY A 589 17.53 10.90 1.82
N ALA A 590 18.29 9.85 2.16
CA ALA A 590 18.10 9.12 3.41
C ALA A 590 18.33 10.08 4.59
N LEU A 591 17.49 9.98 5.61
CA LEU A 591 17.49 10.90 6.76
C LEU A 591 17.62 10.11 8.06
N PRO A 592 18.41 10.59 9.04
CA PRO A 592 18.27 10.13 10.42
C PRO A 592 16.84 10.38 10.91
N GLY A 593 16.31 9.45 11.70
CA GLY A 593 14.97 9.56 12.26
C GLY A 593 14.78 8.67 13.48
N VAL A 594 13.66 8.91 14.18
CA VAL A 594 13.28 8.19 15.40
C VAL A 594 11.85 7.70 15.28
N LEU A 595 11.65 6.40 15.48
CA LEU A 595 10.36 5.74 15.58
C LEU A 595 10.01 5.53 17.05
N VAL A 596 9.01 6.25 17.55
CA VAL A 596 8.45 6.10 18.91
C VAL A 596 7.16 5.31 18.83
N CYS A 597 7.11 4.14 19.47
CA CYS A 597 5.92 3.27 19.48
C CYS A 597 5.29 3.22 20.88
N GLY A 598 3.96 3.32 20.96
CA GLY A 598 3.19 3.00 22.16
C GLY A 598 2.93 4.15 23.13
N ARG A 599 3.38 5.38 22.84
CA ARG A 599 3.17 6.62 23.62
C ARG A 599 3.34 7.85 22.71
N GLU A 600 2.56 8.92 22.90
CA GLU A 600 2.80 10.17 22.17
C GLU A 600 4.02 10.89 22.79
N PRO A 601 5.09 11.17 22.02
CA PRO A 601 6.15 12.05 22.49
C PRO A 601 5.66 13.51 22.43
N SER A 602 6.13 14.35 23.35
CA SER A 602 5.86 15.79 23.23
C SER A 602 6.61 16.38 22.02
N PRO A 603 6.19 17.55 21.48
CA PRO A 603 6.91 18.18 20.37
C PRO A 603 8.39 18.46 20.70
N ASP A 604 8.67 18.91 21.92
CA ASP A 604 10.03 19.17 22.40
C ASP A 604 10.84 17.88 22.58
N GLU A 605 10.18 16.79 23.04
CA GLU A 605 10.80 15.47 23.16
C GLU A 605 11.13 14.88 21.79
N MET A 606 10.20 14.94 20.82
CA MET A 606 10.45 14.47 19.45
C MET A 606 11.58 15.27 18.80
N ALA A 607 11.62 16.59 19.01
CA ALA A 607 12.71 17.43 18.51
C ALA A 607 14.07 17.04 19.14
N ALA A 608 14.11 16.77 20.46
CA ALA A 608 15.32 16.33 21.14
C ALA A 608 15.78 14.93 20.70
N LEU A 609 14.85 13.99 20.52
CA LEU A 609 15.13 12.64 20.02
C LEU A 609 15.68 12.68 18.59
N VAL A 610 15.05 13.46 17.69
CA VAL A 610 15.49 13.63 16.31
C VAL A 610 16.83 14.36 16.22
N ALA A 611 17.10 15.35 17.08
CA ALA A 611 18.41 16.00 17.15
C ALA A 611 19.54 15.08 17.66
N ALA A 612 19.18 14.01 18.38
CA ALA A 612 20.10 12.94 18.80
C ALA A 612 20.14 11.74 17.83
N ALA A 613 19.39 11.78 16.72
CA ALA A 613 19.42 10.72 15.71
C ALA A 613 20.64 10.86 14.79
N HIS A 614 21.23 9.73 14.40
CA HIS A 614 22.43 9.68 13.56
C HIS A 614 22.21 8.71 12.39
N GLY A 615 22.90 8.95 11.27
CA GLY A 615 22.90 8.05 10.11
C GLY A 615 24.00 6.99 10.19
N THR A 616 24.24 6.25 9.11
CA THR A 616 25.36 5.28 9.04
C THR A 616 26.72 5.90 8.67
N ASP A 617 26.78 7.24 8.54
CA ASP A 617 27.90 7.99 7.95
C ASP A 617 29.11 8.08 8.88
N GLY A 618 30.31 7.75 8.38
CA GLY A 618 31.53 7.68 9.18
C GLY A 618 31.54 6.56 10.24
N CYS A 619 30.59 5.62 10.21
CA CYS A 619 30.49 4.55 11.20
C CYS A 619 31.00 3.20 10.69
N ASP A 620 32.01 2.63 11.37
CA ASP A 620 32.31 1.19 11.29
C ASP A 620 31.28 0.40 12.11
N LEU A 621 30.32 -0.22 11.42
CA LEU A 621 29.30 -1.07 12.02
C LEU A 621 29.61 -2.57 11.88
N THR A 622 30.67 -2.95 11.15
CA THR A 622 31.01 -4.35 10.81
C THR A 622 31.29 -5.18 12.07
N ARG A 623 32.01 -4.59 13.03
CA ARG A 623 32.37 -5.20 14.33
C ARG A 623 31.18 -5.49 15.24
N GLN A 624 30.00 -4.94 14.93
CA GLN A 624 28.77 -5.18 15.69
C GLN A 624 27.97 -6.37 15.15
N VAL A 625 28.32 -6.87 13.95
CA VAL A 625 27.53 -7.86 13.21
C VAL A 625 28.30 -9.09 12.75
N ALA A 626 29.61 -8.97 12.56
CA ALA A 626 30.47 -10.06 12.11
C ALA A 626 30.76 -11.10 13.21
N CYS A 627 31.26 -12.27 12.82
CA CYS A 627 31.68 -13.31 13.76
C CYS A 627 32.88 -12.88 14.61
N SER A 628 32.91 -13.35 15.87
CA SER A 628 34.00 -13.08 16.82
C SER A 628 35.16 -14.08 16.74
N GLU A 629 34.92 -15.27 16.20
CA GLU A 629 35.89 -16.35 16.05
C GLU A 629 35.72 -17.02 14.68
N PRO A 630 36.79 -17.59 14.08
CA PRO A 630 36.68 -18.34 12.83
C PRO A 630 35.81 -19.61 12.93
N PHE A 631 35.03 -19.91 11.90
CA PHE A 631 34.22 -21.14 11.83
C PHE A 631 34.13 -21.72 10.42
N THR A 632 33.69 -22.98 10.29
CA THR A 632 33.46 -23.64 8.99
C THR A 632 31.96 -23.70 8.67
N TRP A 633 31.56 -23.29 7.46
CA TRP A 633 30.19 -23.44 6.98
C TRP A 633 30.08 -24.66 6.03
N ARG A 634 28.98 -25.42 6.16
CA ARG A 634 28.75 -26.67 5.41
C ARG A 634 27.33 -26.83 4.85
N GLU A 635 26.44 -25.86 5.09
CA GLU A 635 25.04 -25.91 4.61
C GLU A 635 24.96 -25.39 3.16
N ALA A 636 24.36 -26.18 2.28
CA ALA A 636 24.13 -25.83 0.87
C ALA A 636 22.89 -24.92 0.71
N PRO A 637 22.57 -24.42 -0.50
CA PRO A 637 21.34 -23.65 -0.73
C PRO A 637 20.08 -24.46 -0.43
N TRP A 638 19.08 -23.79 0.13
CA TRP A 638 17.78 -24.42 0.41
C TRP A 638 17.03 -24.77 -0.89
N HIS A 639 16.35 -25.90 -0.89
CA HIS A 639 15.50 -26.36 -1.99
C HIS A 639 14.13 -26.82 -1.45
N PRO A 640 13.02 -26.54 -2.16
CA PRO A 640 11.70 -27.01 -1.74
C PRO A 640 11.64 -28.56 -1.67
N PRO A 641 11.02 -29.16 -0.64
CA PRO A 641 10.83 -30.60 -0.58
C PRO A 641 10.14 -31.15 -1.84
N GLY A 642 10.76 -32.14 -2.48
CA GLY A 642 10.26 -32.75 -3.72
C GLY A 642 10.59 -31.97 -5.01
N ALA A 643 11.23 -30.79 -4.93
CA ALA A 643 11.76 -30.14 -6.13
C ALA A 643 13.02 -30.86 -6.61
N SER A 644 13.00 -31.33 -7.86
CA SER A 644 14.23 -31.62 -8.60
C SER A 644 14.97 -30.30 -8.89
N PRO A 645 16.32 -30.24 -8.83
CA PRO A 645 17.07 -29.03 -9.16
C PRO A 645 16.67 -28.47 -10.53
N LEU A 646 16.09 -27.26 -10.52
CA LEU A 646 15.46 -26.68 -11.71
C LEU A 646 16.49 -26.37 -12.81
N ASN A 647 16.24 -26.92 -13.99
CA ASN A 647 16.86 -26.54 -15.27
C ASN A 647 18.41 -26.49 -15.30
N GLY A 648 19.06 -27.57 -14.90
CA GLY A 648 20.41 -27.90 -15.40
C GLY A 648 21.57 -27.06 -14.83
N MET A 649 21.31 -26.11 -13.93
CA MET A 649 22.31 -25.73 -12.93
C MET A 649 22.56 -26.95 -12.07
N SER A 650 23.62 -27.68 -12.40
CA SER A 650 23.85 -29.03 -11.93
C SER A 650 23.94 -29.09 -10.41
N SER A 651 23.11 -29.94 -9.80
CA SER A 651 23.55 -30.68 -8.62
C SER A 651 24.79 -31.45 -9.06
N CYS A 652 25.97 -30.90 -8.79
CA CYS A 652 27.24 -31.46 -9.23
C CYS A 652 27.29 -32.92 -8.81
N GLY A 653 27.44 -33.83 -9.79
CA GLY A 653 27.57 -35.26 -9.51
C GLY A 653 28.74 -35.50 -8.53
N PRO A 654 28.69 -36.61 -7.74
CA PRO A 654 29.66 -36.86 -6.68
C PRO A 654 31.10 -36.69 -7.20
N ARG A 655 31.78 -35.64 -6.71
CA ARG A 655 33.11 -35.25 -7.19
C ARG A 655 34.14 -36.28 -6.77
N THR A 656 35.11 -36.53 -7.65
CA THR A 656 36.17 -37.53 -7.48
C THR A 656 37.36 -37.02 -6.66
N THR A 657 37.13 -36.05 -5.79
CA THR A 657 38.10 -35.38 -4.90
C THR A 657 37.33 -34.96 -3.65
N ASP A 658 37.72 -35.40 -2.45
CA ASP A 658 36.86 -35.32 -1.25
C ASP A 658 36.31 -33.91 -0.95
N HIS A 659 37.13 -32.87 -1.13
CA HIS A 659 36.72 -31.47 -0.98
C HIS A 659 37.18 -30.62 -2.18
N GLY A 660 36.41 -29.58 -2.51
CA GLY A 660 36.81 -28.56 -3.48
C GLY A 660 37.72 -27.49 -2.86
N PRO A 661 37.97 -26.36 -3.54
CA PRO A 661 38.92 -25.36 -3.06
C PRO A 661 38.42 -24.72 -1.76
N ARG A 662 39.34 -24.48 -0.83
CA ARG A 662 39.07 -23.72 0.39
C ARG A 662 38.90 -22.25 0.06
N ILE A 663 37.75 -21.70 0.40
CA ILE A 663 37.44 -20.27 0.29
C ILE A 663 37.36 -19.68 1.69
N VAL A 664 38.23 -18.71 1.97
CA VAL A 664 38.14 -17.91 3.19
C VAL A 664 37.21 -16.72 2.96
N VAL A 665 36.20 -16.56 3.80
CA VAL A 665 35.25 -15.44 3.76
C VAL A 665 35.55 -14.51 4.93
N ILE A 666 36.02 -13.30 4.63
CA ILE A 666 36.15 -12.24 5.64
C ILE A 666 34.76 -11.68 5.90
N ASP A 667 34.26 -11.90 7.12
CA ASP A 667 32.94 -11.51 7.57
C ASP A 667 32.94 -10.03 8.00
N CYS A 668 32.15 -9.23 7.30
CA CYS A 668 31.88 -7.82 7.64
C CYS A 668 30.41 -7.59 8.04
N GLY A 669 29.63 -8.65 8.25
CA GLY A 669 28.16 -8.65 8.25
C GLY A 669 27.57 -9.61 7.23
N ALA A 670 28.17 -10.79 7.08
CA ALA A 670 27.88 -11.75 6.02
C ALA A 670 26.48 -12.38 6.11
N LYS A 671 25.76 -12.32 4.99
CA LYS A 671 24.52 -13.07 4.77
C LYS A 671 24.83 -14.55 4.55
N ARG A 672 24.10 -15.44 5.24
CA ARG A 672 24.22 -16.91 5.15
C ARG A 672 24.11 -17.43 3.72
N SER A 673 23.31 -16.78 2.87
CA SER A 673 23.20 -17.17 1.47
C SER A 673 24.52 -17.03 0.69
N ILE A 674 25.45 -16.13 1.08
CA ILE A 674 26.80 -16.10 0.50
C ILE A 674 27.53 -17.42 0.78
N PHE A 675 27.51 -17.90 2.02
CA PHE A 675 28.13 -19.17 2.40
C PHE A 675 27.44 -20.36 1.72
N ARG A 676 26.10 -20.37 1.67
CA ARG A 676 25.30 -21.41 1.02
C ARG A 676 25.63 -21.52 -0.47
N GLN A 677 25.72 -20.40 -1.21
CA GLN A 677 26.04 -20.43 -2.64
C GLN A 677 27.50 -20.84 -2.91
N LEU A 678 28.45 -20.53 -2.02
CA LEU A 678 29.83 -21.04 -2.11
C LEU A 678 29.89 -22.55 -1.90
N VAL A 679 29.19 -23.10 -0.89
CA VAL A 679 29.07 -24.56 -0.68
C VAL A 679 28.35 -25.22 -1.87
N GLY A 680 27.28 -24.61 -2.39
CA GLY A 680 26.57 -25.09 -3.58
C GLY A 680 27.42 -25.10 -4.85
N ALA A 681 28.37 -24.18 -4.98
CA ALA A 681 29.39 -24.16 -6.02
C ALA A 681 30.56 -25.15 -5.77
N GLY A 682 30.59 -25.83 -4.61
CA GLY A 682 31.54 -26.89 -4.29
C GLY A 682 32.76 -26.47 -3.46
N ALA A 683 32.76 -25.28 -2.86
CA ALA A 683 33.86 -24.81 -2.00
C ALA A 683 33.81 -25.41 -0.56
N GLU A 684 34.97 -25.56 0.07
CA GLU A 684 35.05 -25.62 1.53
C GLU A 684 35.07 -24.19 2.07
N VAL A 685 34.06 -23.80 2.86
CA VAL A 685 33.90 -22.42 3.34
C VAL A 685 34.40 -22.27 4.77
N VAL A 686 35.44 -21.45 4.96
CA VAL A 686 35.93 -21.01 6.28
C VAL A 686 35.64 -19.52 6.41
N VAL A 687 34.94 -19.13 7.46
CA VAL A 687 34.57 -17.74 7.75
C VAL A 687 35.48 -17.20 8.83
N VAL A 688 35.95 -15.95 8.70
CA VAL A 688 36.91 -15.31 9.62
C VAL A 688 36.48 -13.87 9.98
N PRO A 689 36.79 -13.37 11.19
CA PRO A 689 36.52 -11.99 11.61
C PRO A 689 37.16 -10.91 10.70
N PRO A 690 36.64 -9.67 10.67
CA PRO A 690 37.09 -8.62 9.74
C PRO A 690 38.50 -8.10 10.01
N ASP A 691 39.04 -8.29 11.22
CA ASP A 691 40.40 -7.94 11.62
C ASP A 691 41.43 -9.06 11.35
N THR A 692 41.03 -10.15 10.69
CA THR A 692 41.92 -11.26 10.32
C THR A 692 42.92 -10.83 9.23
N GLY A 693 44.12 -10.43 9.66
CA GLY A 693 45.19 -9.97 8.78
C GLY A 693 45.65 -11.01 7.74
N ALA A 694 46.23 -10.53 6.64
CA ALA A 694 46.53 -11.33 5.44
C ALA A 694 47.35 -12.61 5.71
N ASP A 695 48.35 -12.56 6.59
CA ASP A 695 49.18 -13.74 6.90
C ASP A 695 48.40 -14.83 7.65
N ALA A 696 47.40 -14.44 8.47
CA ALA A 696 46.50 -15.39 9.12
C ALA A 696 45.49 -15.99 8.12
N VAL A 697 44.99 -15.19 7.16
CA VAL A 697 44.19 -15.70 6.03
C VAL A 697 44.99 -16.72 5.21
N LEU A 698 46.26 -16.44 4.93
CA LEU A 698 47.14 -17.33 4.16
C LEU A 698 47.52 -18.61 4.90
N ALA A 699 47.67 -18.56 6.24
CA ALA A 699 47.93 -19.73 7.07
C ALA A 699 46.81 -20.79 7.04
N LEU A 700 45.60 -20.42 6.59
CA LEU A 700 44.49 -21.36 6.37
C LEU A 700 44.61 -22.15 5.06
N SER A 701 45.60 -21.86 4.21
CA SER A 701 45.77 -22.39 2.84
C SER A 701 44.53 -22.22 1.93
N PRO A 702 44.02 -21.00 1.74
CA PRO A 702 42.91 -20.72 0.82
C PRO A 702 43.31 -20.85 -0.66
N GLY A 703 42.39 -21.37 -1.48
CA GLY A 703 42.43 -21.25 -2.94
C GLY A 703 41.82 -19.93 -3.45
N GLY A 704 41.15 -19.17 -2.58
CA GLY A 704 40.59 -17.84 -2.87
C GLY A 704 39.97 -17.18 -1.65
N VAL A 705 39.72 -15.88 -1.74
CA VAL A 705 39.17 -15.05 -0.65
C VAL A 705 37.92 -14.30 -1.11
N VAL A 706 36.89 -14.30 -0.26
CA VAL A 706 35.68 -13.48 -0.41
C VAL A 706 35.64 -12.45 0.71
N VAL A 707 35.18 -11.24 0.42
CA VAL A 707 34.78 -10.26 1.45
C VAL A 707 33.29 -10.00 1.30
N SER A 708 32.56 -10.18 2.40
CA SER A 708 31.09 -10.18 2.40
C SER A 708 30.48 -8.79 2.24
N ASN A 709 29.15 -8.76 2.16
CA ASN A 709 28.37 -7.58 2.49
C ASN A 709 28.55 -7.17 3.96
N GLY A 710 28.03 -6.00 4.32
CA GLY A 710 27.97 -5.52 5.69
C GLY A 710 27.39 -4.10 5.80
N PRO A 711 27.15 -3.62 7.03
CA PRO A 711 26.62 -2.28 7.32
C PRO A 711 27.72 -1.21 7.47
N GLY A 712 27.31 0.06 7.41
CA GLY A 712 28.16 1.21 7.75
C GLY A 712 28.82 1.88 6.55
N ASP A 713 29.77 2.76 6.84
CA ASP A 713 30.53 3.53 5.85
C ASP A 713 31.79 2.76 5.41
N PRO A 714 31.96 2.42 4.11
CA PRO A 714 33.14 1.72 3.62
C PRO A 714 34.44 2.48 3.84
N ALA A 715 34.42 3.80 4.06
CA ALA A 715 35.60 4.59 4.40
C ALA A 715 35.98 4.49 5.89
N ALA A 716 35.02 4.20 6.78
CA ALA A 716 35.25 4.08 8.22
C ALA A 716 35.80 2.72 8.64
N VAL A 717 35.49 1.65 7.88
CA VAL A 717 36.04 0.31 8.11
C VAL A 717 37.57 0.33 7.92
N ALA A 718 38.30 -0.19 8.92
CA ALA A 718 39.76 -0.21 8.96
C ALA A 718 40.30 -1.65 9.05
N GLY A 719 41.44 -1.92 8.40
CA GLY A 719 42.15 -3.21 8.42
C GLY A 719 41.78 -4.14 7.26
N VAL A 720 40.53 -4.14 6.81
CA VAL A 720 40.06 -5.00 5.71
C VAL A 720 40.66 -4.60 4.37
N ALA A 721 40.75 -3.30 4.06
CA ALA A 721 41.29 -2.82 2.79
C ALA A 721 42.81 -3.06 2.69
N GLU A 722 43.52 -2.88 3.80
CA GLU A 722 44.94 -3.17 3.95
C GLU A 722 45.23 -4.68 3.82
N THR A 723 44.39 -5.51 4.45
CA THR A 723 44.44 -6.98 4.31
C THR A 723 44.19 -7.41 2.87
N LEU A 724 43.18 -6.86 2.21
CA LEU A 724 42.92 -7.10 0.79
C LEU A 724 44.13 -6.72 -0.08
N ALA A 725 44.70 -5.52 0.11
CA ALA A 725 45.85 -5.06 -0.66
C ALA A 725 47.06 -6.02 -0.56
N ALA A 726 47.27 -6.64 0.61
CA ALA A 726 48.32 -7.64 0.82
C ALA A 726 48.00 -9.05 0.24
N LEU A 727 46.78 -9.28 -0.26
CA LEU A 727 46.32 -10.53 -0.89
C LEU A 727 46.14 -10.42 -2.41
N LEU A 728 45.96 -9.21 -2.95
CA LEU A 728 45.82 -8.94 -4.39
C LEU A 728 46.98 -9.53 -5.22
N GLY A 729 46.64 -10.16 -6.35
CA GLY A 729 47.60 -10.85 -7.23
C GLY A 729 48.18 -12.16 -6.67
N ARG A 730 48.01 -12.47 -5.39
CA ARG A 730 48.46 -13.74 -4.76
C ARG A 730 47.37 -14.81 -4.78
N LEU A 731 46.11 -14.39 -4.67
CA LEU A 731 44.91 -15.22 -4.65
C LEU A 731 43.77 -14.57 -5.46
N PRO A 732 42.83 -15.36 -5.99
CA PRO A 732 41.56 -14.85 -6.50
C PRO A 732 40.73 -14.18 -5.39
N VAL A 733 40.32 -12.93 -5.61
CA VAL A 733 39.52 -12.14 -4.66
C VAL A 733 38.13 -11.83 -5.25
N LEU A 734 37.08 -12.01 -4.44
CA LEU A 734 35.71 -11.56 -4.73
C LEU A 734 35.17 -10.65 -3.61
N GLY A 735 34.87 -9.40 -3.93
CA GLY A 735 34.15 -8.49 -3.03
C GLY A 735 32.65 -8.45 -3.34
N ILE A 736 31.78 -8.52 -2.32
CA ILE A 736 30.32 -8.41 -2.47
C ILE A 736 29.79 -7.23 -1.64
N CYS A 737 29.01 -6.32 -2.25
CA CYS A 737 28.45 -5.12 -1.62
C CYS A 737 29.52 -4.28 -0.87
N LEU A 738 29.55 -4.29 0.47
CA LEU A 738 30.62 -3.66 1.24
C LEU A 738 32.01 -4.20 0.84
N GLY A 739 32.15 -5.51 0.59
CA GLY A 739 33.39 -6.10 0.09
C GLY A 739 33.81 -5.59 -1.30
N HIS A 740 32.88 -5.17 -2.17
CA HIS A 740 33.21 -4.51 -3.44
C HIS A 740 33.80 -3.10 -3.20
N GLN A 741 33.24 -2.37 -2.23
CA GLN A 741 33.69 -1.03 -1.85
C GLN A 741 35.06 -1.06 -1.16
N LEU A 742 35.28 -2.04 -0.26
CA LEU A 742 36.56 -2.27 0.40
C LEU A 742 37.64 -2.78 -0.58
N LEU A 743 37.25 -3.57 -1.59
CA LEU A 743 38.14 -3.94 -2.70
C LEU A 743 38.51 -2.72 -3.56
N ALA A 744 37.57 -1.81 -3.84
CA ALA A 744 37.89 -0.57 -4.54
C ALA A 744 38.88 0.29 -3.74
N ARG A 745 38.71 0.42 -2.42
CA ARG A 745 39.67 1.08 -1.52
C ARG A 745 41.03 0.38 -1.50
N ALA A 746 41.08 -0.96 -1.47
CA ALA A 746 42.31 -1.74 -1.53
C ALA A 746 43.07 -1.57 -2.87
N LEU A 747 42.36 -1.26 -3.95
CA LEU A 747 42.93 -0.89 -5.25
C LEU A 747 43.35 0.60 -5.31
N GLY A 748 43.07 1.41 -4.29
CA GLY A 748 43.35 2.85 -4.25
C GLY A 748 42.26 3.76 -4.84
N GLY A 749 41.08 3.20 -5.16
CA GLY A 749 39.89 3.98 -5.51
C GLY A 749 39.17 4.53 -4.28
N SER A 750 38.16 5.37 -4.52
CA SER A 750 37.33 6.02 -3.49
C SER A 750 35.84 5.69 -3.62
N THR A 751 35.10 5.97 -2.56
CA THR A 751 33.66 5.72 -2.43
C THR A 751 32.91 7.01 -2.09
N TYR A 752 31.66 7.09 -2.52
CA TYR A 752 30.76 8.21 -2.22
C TYR A 752 29.40 7.69 -1.75
N LYS A 753 28.66 8.51 -0.99
CA LYS A 753 27.30 8.20 -0.54
C LYS A 753 26.27 8.52 -1.64
N LEU A 754 25.42 7.54 -1.95
CA LEU A 754 24.23 7.71 -2.79
C LEU A 754 23.17 8.50 -2.01
N PRO A 755 22.35 9.35 -2.66
CA PRO A 755 21.38 10.20 -1.94
C PRO A 755 20.45 9.43 -1.00
N PHE A 756 19.92 8.29 -1.41
CA PHE A 756 18.99 7.44 -0.63
C PHE A 756 19.31 5.93 -0.74
N GLY A 757 20.53 5.60 -1.19
CA GLY A 757 20.96 4.24 -1.44
C GLY A 757 20.18 3.47 -2.52
N HIS A 758 20.54 2.22 -2.70
CA HIS A 758 19.86 1.24 -3.54
C HIS A 758 19.39 0.06 -2.69
N HIS A 759 18.07 -0.15 -2.69
CA HIS A 759 17.37 -0.99 -1.72
C HIS A 759 16.18 -1.69 -2.42
N GLY A 760 16.43 -2.82 -3.07
CA GLY A 760 15.40 -3.46 -3.90
C GLY A 760 15.84 -4.68 -4.71
N ALA A 761 14.92 -5.63 -4.87
CA ALA A 761 15.06 -6.86 -5.66
C ALA A 761 14.72 -6.70 -7.16
N ASN A 762 14.88 -5.49 -7.70
CA ASN A 762 14.44 -5.17 -9.07
C ASN A 762 15.38 -4.20 -9.82
N HIS A 763 16.64 -4.09 -9.39
CA HIS A 763 17.58 -3.13 -9.94
C HIS A 763 18.25 -3.66 -11.23
N PRO A 764 18.09 -2.99 -12.40
CA PRO A 764 18.62 -3.48 -13.66
C PRO A 764 20.09 -3.10 -13.82
N VAL A 765 20.97 -4.11 -13.83
CA VAL A 765 22.41 -3.94 -13.97
C VAL A 765 22.88 -4.53 -15.30
N ARG A 766 23.71 -3.79 -16.03
CA ARG A 766 24.29 -4.25 -17.30
C ARG A 766 25.74 -4.66 -17.11
N ASP A 767 26.08 -5.87 -17.55
CA ASP A 767 27.46 -6.32 -17.74
C ASP A 767 28.05 -5.70 -19.02
N SER A 768 29.17 -4.99 -18.87
CA SER A 768 29.86 -4.32 -19.98
C SER A 768 30.51 -5.30 -20.96
N SER A 769 30.82 -6.53 -20.53
CA SER A 769 31.54 -7.51 -21.34
C SER A 769 30.64 -8.31 -22.29
N SER A 770 29.49 -8.80 -21.82
CA SER A 770 28.49 -9.47 -22.67
C SER A 770 27.40 -8.54 -23.21
N GLY A 771 27.21 -7.37 -22.59
CA GLY A 771 26.08 -6.48 -22.84
C GLY A 771 24.75 -6.95 -22.21
N THR A 772 24.74 -8.09 -21.52
CA THR A 772 23.56 -8.67 -20.85
C THR A 772 23.07 -7.76 -19.72
N VAL A 773 21.76 -7.74 -19.50
CA VAL A 773 21.13 -7.08 -18.34
C VAL A 773 20.65 -8.15 -17.37
N TRP A 774 21.00 -8.01 -16.10
CA TRP A 774 20.50 -8.81 -14.99
C TRP A 774 19.57 -7.95 -14.14
N ILE A 775 18.50 -8.54 -13.62
CA ILE A 775 17.75 -7.93 -12.52
C ILE A 775 18.42 -8.40 -11.22
N THR A 776 18.73 -7.46 -10.32
CA THR A 776 19.56 -7.73 -9.14
C THR A 776 18.87 -7.32 -7.84
N SER A 777 19.35 -7.89 -6.74
CA SER A 777 19.01 -7.48 -5.37
C SER A 777 20.07 -6.54 -4.83
N GLN A 778 19.67 -5.40 -4.27
CA GLN A 778 20.57 -4.35 -3.80
C GLN A 778 20.20 -3.88 -2.40
N ASN A 779 21.22 -3.63 -1.58
CA ASN A 779 21.12 -3.08 -0.23
C ASN A 779 22.41 -2.30 0.10
N HIS A 780 22.56 -1.07 -0.38
CA HIS A 780 23.74 -0.23 -0.12
C HIS A 780 23.48 1.28 -0.19
N ASN A 781 24.04 2.03 0.76
CA ASN A 781 24.04 3.50 0.76
C ASN A 781 25.23 4.13 0.02
N TYR A 782 26.24 3.34 -0.36
CA TYR A 782 27.50 3.83 -0.94
C TYR A 782 27.76 3.22 -2.31
N ALA A 783 28.56 3.89 -3.13
CA ALA A 783 29.03 3.41 -4.43
C ALA A 783 30.49 3.81 -4.66
N VAL A 784 31.15 3.14 -5.60
CA VAL A 784 32.54 3.42 -6.01
C VAL A 784 32.56 4.54 -7.05
N GLU A 785 33.45 5.52 -6.88
CA GLU A 785 33.67 6.61 -7.83
C GLU A 785 34.47 6.09 -9.05
N PRO A 786 33.87 5.97 -10.25
CA PRO A 786 34.54 5.37 -11.41
C PRO A 786 35.81 6.11 -11.85
N ALA A 787 35.88 7.44 -11.67
CA ALA A 787 37.05 8.24 -12.03
C ALA A 787 38.23 8.11 -11.05
N SER A 788 38.03 7.44 -9.90
CA SER A 788 39.07 7.22 -8.89
C SER A 788 39.87 5.93 -9.08
N LEU A 789 39.40 5.00 -9.92
CA LEU A 789 40.02 3.70 -10.10
C LEU A 789 41.40 3.80 -10.80
N PRO A 790 42.43 3.05 -10.35
CA PRO A 790 43.76 3.09 -10.95
C PRO A 790 43.80 2.46 -12.34
N ALA A 791 44.84 2.79 -13.10
CA ALA A 791 45.17 2.06 -14.32
C ALA A 791 45.39 0.56 -14.02
N GLY A 792 44.50 -0.30 -14.55
CA GLY A 792 44.50 -1.74 -14.30
C GLY A 792 43.26 -2.26 -13.54
N ALA A 793 42.48 -1.37 -12.92
CA ALA A 793 41.13 -1.65 -12.45
C ALA A 793 40.11 -0.95 -13.37
N GLY A 794 39.00 -1.63 -13.68
CA GLY A 794 37.97 -1.09 -14.57
C GLY A 794 36.56 -1.45 -14.13
N VAL A 795 35.59 -0.60 -14.50
CA VAL A 795 34.16 -0.85 -14.29
C VAL A 795 33.70 -2.01 -15.19
N SER A 796 33.25 -3.10 -14.58
CA SER A 796 32.74 -4.28 -15.27
C SER A 796 31.21 -4.25 -15.43
N MET A 797 30.49 -3.60 -14.51
CA MET A 797 29.02 -3.53 -14.53
C MET A 797 28.51 -2.14 -14.12
N THR A 798 27.33 -1.75 -14.63
CA THR A 798 26.74 -0.42 -14.42
C THR A 798 25.23 -0.49 -14.25
N ASN A 799 24.67 0.29 -13.32
CA ASN A 799 23.22 0.39 -13.12
C ASN A 799 22.57 1.14 -14.29
N LEU A 800 21.52 0.59 -14.88
CA LEU A 800 20.83 1.21 -16.00
C LEU A 800 19.87 2.35 -15.61
N THR A 801 19.70 2.63 -14.31
CA THR A 801 18.74 3.63 -13.83
C THR A 801 19.36 4.98 -13.52
N ASP A 802 20.54 5.00 -12.90
CA ASP A 802 21.27 6.21 -12.50
C ASP A 802 22.69 6.30 -13.09
N GLY A 803 23.25 5.17 -13.56
CA GLY A 803 24.61 5.08 -14.11
C GLY A 803 25.71 4.76 -13.09
N SER A 804 25.36 4.39 -11.85
CA SER A 804 26.33 4.02 -10.81
C SER A 804 27.13 2.76 -11.13
N VAL A 805 28.31 2.64 -10.50
CA VAL A 805 29.21 1.47 -10.61
C VAL A 805 28.61 0.29 -9.84
N GLU A 806 28.36 -0.81 -10.56
CA GLU A 806 27.77 -2.03 -10.01
C GLU A 806 28.76 -3.20 -9.96
N GLY A 807 29.90 -3.05 -10.64
CA GLY A 807 30.94 -4.06 -10.67
C GLY A 807 32.28 -3.47 -11.09
N ILE A 808 33.35 -3.97 -10.50
CA ILE A 808 34.74 -3.68 -10.85
C ILE A 808 35.53 -4.97 -11.10
N ARG A 809 36.60 -4.87 -11.88
CA ARG A 809 37.51 -5.99 -12.16
C ARG A 809 38.94 -5.49 -12.35
N ALA A 810 39.90 -6.25 -11.82
CA ALA A 810 41.33 -6.04 -12.02
C ALA A 810 41.99 -7.42 -12.25
N ASP A 811 41.93 -7.90 -13.50
CA ASP A 811 42.31 -9.28 -13.84
C ASP A 811 43.78 -9.60 -13.51
N ALA A 812 44.69 -8.64 -13.70
CA ALA A 812 46.11 -8.78 -13.34
C ALA A 812 46.36 -8.93 -11.83
N LEU A 813 45.37 -8.60 -10.99
CA LEU A 813 45.37 -8.75 -9.55
C LEU A 813 44.40 -9.84 -9.07
N LEU A 814 43.87 -10.65 -10.00
CA LEU A 814 42.91 -11.73 -9.79
C LEU A 814 41.60 -11.30 -9.09
N ALA A 815 41.26 -10.01 -9.15
CA ALA A 815 40.20 -9.41 -8.35
C ALA A 815 38.93 -9.08 -9.15
N GLU A 816 37.78 -9.37 -8.56
CA GLU A 816 36.45 -9.01 -9.05
C GLU A 816 35.61 -8.49 -7.88
N GLY A 817 34.85 -7.41 -8.07
CA GLY A 817 33.96 -6.86 -7.05
C GLY A 817 32.58 -6.63 -7.62
N ILE A 818 31.53 -7.02 -6.90
CA ILE A 818 30.12 -6.89 -7.28
C ILE A 818 29.39 -6.07 -6.20
N GLN A 819 28.75 -4.96 -6.58
CA GLN A 819 28.11 -4.03 -5.62
C GLN A 819 26.72 -4.51 -5.17
N PHE A 820 25.98 -5.17 -6.06
CA PHE A 820 24.73 -5.85 -5.75
C PHE A 820 24.97 -7.19 -5.03
N HIS A 821 23.90 -7.85 -4.60
CA HIS A 821 23.90 -9.13 -3.90
C HIS A 821 23.67 -10.29 -4.87
N PRO A 822 24.74 -10.97 -5.36
CA PRO A 822 24.59 -12.09 -6.29
C PRO A 822 23.95 -13.33 -5.65
N GLU A 823 23.90 -13.41 -4.32
CA GLU A 823 23.25 -14.48 -3.55
C GLU A 823 21.72 -14.30 -3.43
N ALA A 824 21.18 -13.17 -3.90
CA ALA A 824 19.82 -12.72 -3.66
C ALA A 824 19.53 -12.56 -2.16
N GLY A 825 18.73 -13.45 -1.56
CA GLY A 825 18.40 -13.44 -0.13
C GLY A 825 17.91 -12.07 0.40
N PRO A 826 16.77 -11.53 -0.09
CA PRO A 826 15.87 -12.08 -1.09
C PRO A 826 16.17 -11.56 -2.50
N GLY A 827 15.47 -12.08 -3.52
CA GLY A 827 15.40 -11.45 -4.85
C GLY A 827 15.64 -12.38 -6.05
N PRO A 828 15.92 -11.81 -7.23
CA PRO A 828 16.11 -12.54 -8.49
C PRO A 828 17.43 -13.34 -8.52
N HIS A 829 17.42 -14.46 -9.24
CA HIS A 829 18.54 -15.41 -9.30
C HIS A 829 19.50 -15.20 -10.49
N ASP A 830 19.28 -14.18 -11.31
CA ASP A 830 20.05 -13.84 -12.52
C ASP A 830 21.59 -13.85 -12.29
N ALA A 831 22.01 -13.47 -11.08
CA ALA A 831 23.41 -13.30 -10.70
C ALA A 831 24.07 -14.52 -10.03
N LEU A 832 23.35 -15.62 -9.75
CA LEU A 832 23.89 -16.78 -9.00
C LEU A 832 25.18 -17.37 -9.63
N GLY A 833 25.35 -17.23 -10.95
CA GLY A 833 26.54 -17.67 -11.69
C GLY A 833 27.85 -16.98 -11.28
N VAL A 834 27.82 -15.91 -10.46
CA VAL A 834 29.03 -15.29 -9.87
C VAL A 834 29.80 -16.29 -9.01
N PHE A 835 29.11 -17.05 -8.14
CA PHE A 835 29.78 -17.98 -7.21
C PHE A 835 30.45 -19.15 -7.94
N ALA A 836 29.74 -19.77 -8.89
CA ALA A 836 30.30 -20.85 -9.71
C ALA A 836 31.51 -20.37 -10.54
N ARG A 837 31.45 -19.15 -11.10
CA ARG A 837 32.59 -18.53 -11.81
C ARG A 837 33.78 -18.30 -10.89
N PHE A 838 33.53 -17.85 -9.66
CA PHE A 838 34.57 -17.57 -8.66
C PHE A 838 35.24 -18.84 -8.16
N VAL A 839 34.48 -19.86 -7.75
CA VAL A 839 35.03 -21.14 -7.29
C VAL A 839 35.86 -21.79 -8.41
N ALA A 840 35.33 -21.85 -9.63
CA ALA A 840 36.10 -22.37 -10.77
C ALA A 840 37.35 -21.52 -11.13
N ARG A 841 37.41 -20.23 -10.75
CA ARG A 841 38.63 -19.40 -10.87
C ARG A 841 39.68 -19.78 -9.82
N CYS A 842 39.26 -20.17 -8.62
CA CYS A 842 40.13 -20.70 -7.57
C CYS A 842 40.71 -22.07 -7.96
N GLU A 843 39.89 -22.95 -8.55
CA GLU A 843 40.31 -24.28 -9.04
C GLU A 843 41.31 -24.26 -10.21
N ARG A 844 41.50 -23.11 -10.86
CA ARG A 844 42.51 -22.91 -11.92
C ARG A 844 43.74 -22.12 -11.44
N HIS A 845 43.78 -21.77 -10.16
CA HIS A 845 44.88 -21.04 -9.53
C HIS A 845 45.65 -21.90 -8.52
N ALA A 846 44.96 -22.87 -7.91
CA ALA A 846 45.55 -23.97 -7.14
C ALA A 846 46.21 -25.04 -8.05
#